data_AF-A0A8B5WPT3-F1
#
_entry.id   AF-A0A8B5WPT3-F1
#
_cell.length_a   1.000
_cell.length_b   1.000
_cell.length_c   1.000
_cell.angle_alpha   90.00
_cell.angle_beta   90.00
_cell.angle_gamma   90.00
#
_symmetry.space_group_name_H-M   'P 1'
#
loop_
_entity.id
_entity.type
_entity.pdbx_description
1 polymer ?
#
loop_
_entity_poly.entity_id
_entity_poly.type
_entity_poly.pdbx_seq_one_letter_code
_entity_poly.pdbx_strand_id
1 'polypeptide(L)'
;MSAAMFVGTGRMPRAKILVIVVAAALVVVTVAYAMLAVTTTPVEFDDPALAAAVRDALARERRGAPGADFDRITRLDAENRGIESLAGIEQLTNLEVLNVRGNPIHDVSPIAALPRLRELNLRDTNTPDLIAARLGELAALPELRELNLRHNRGPSHPESPDDHARIRDITALAGFTRLEHLDLRDNHIEDIASLASLTRLTRLDLRDNRLESADLRDLSALTELEYLNLRGNRVRNLDGIEALRDLAYLNLRGNREIPSIEPISGLRRLNTLIVRDLDIGDQLDILETLPGLVHLNARNAGITDLTPIARMMERGVLQDDPARGIYAEVDIRENPISVSGQADGYGVLEPYWPNVSRRHPQELPAPMSREVVISEVMSSNGATIDDGTGEFPDWIELYNPGDVAVDLSGYFLSDHRDRSARWSFPDGAAIGAGEHLLVWASGRDTLGPDGRYHTSFRLDGHGEAAIITEPDGRTRVDALLFPQIPRDMSYGRRNETDDSTTERAVYTTFARATPAGANAEGYEFQPVEFSHASGFHSGGFGLRLSTPSLDDGRHVAIYYTLDGSVPDPGAVDNPRGYTVQMYETGATDAGSEARFETRFERTYRYDRPIVISDFRSGSYTVASALAGEPRITEIPTTSPNAEFWEWKPPETDTVRGTVVRAAVFTEEEQPVRVSEISTATYFAVLHGPERFSMPVITIATPPSALFDYNDGAYVPGRIYDELPPYDESWMAQDANYRRPWEPAAHLEFFERDGGSAFAIDGGIRVHGAYSRSHPLKSLRLYARKLYGVTDYFEHSIFPGATRRDDPTSPIDRYRRLILRSGQSLFRSHMQDAVIQQQMNGRLEIELLRYRPVVHFVNGEYWGIKNLRERFDRFFIEANYGIDPDDVIVVEGPFGFDRQLVEGEPRDNRPYNALHTFIAENDMRDPAAYARVNREMDVVSFIDYNIARIYSGDRDGVNDHVAVWRKRTAPDPTAGPGHDGRWRWHTWDFDNAFMGQNNTMEFYANDGLDDAERSAATGIHSAFHRSPEFTAMIVSLFRNDEFRATFLNRFAGFLNTVFHPNEMNAAIDAAAALLEPEMPEHIERWGYPVSLAFWREQIASHKRFAAARPGVQRRQIIEYFSRRGWDLPGTFELTVENEQPDGGFVRVENVDVRDETPGIADPRRWTGVWFSRVPVRLTAVPARGYRFSGWTGDLDAADAAARTILVTADSSTRIAARFERVE
;
A
#
# COMPACT_ATOMS: atom_id res chain seq x y z
N MET A 1 15.81 -109.52 45.18
CA MET A 1 17.25 -109.50 44.81
C MET A 1 17.32 -109.67 43.30
N SER A 2 17.92 -108.69 42.62
CA SER A 2 18.59 -108.78 41.31
C SER A 2 17.88 -109.24 40.02
N ALA A 3 18.21 -108.47 38.97
CA ALA A 3 18.41 -108.84 37.56
C ALA A 3 17.20 -109.04 36.60
N ALA A 4 17.39 -108.43 35.41
CA ALA A 4 17.17 -108.95 34.05
C ALA A 4 16.10 -108.30 33.12
N MET A 5 16.58 -107.97 31.90
CA MET A 5 16.01 -108.11 30.54
C MET A 5 15.11 -107.05 29.85
N PHE A 6 15.66 -106.53 28.73
CA PHE A 6 15.18 -106.46 27.31
C PHE A 6 13.97 -105.57 26.85
N VAL A 7 14.28 -104.74 25.81
CA VAL A 7 13.53 -104.41 24.55
C VAL A 7 12.44 -103.31 24.50
N GLY A 8 12.60 -102.35 23.57
CA GLY A 8 11.62 -102.19 22.47
C GLY A 8 10.89 -100.85 22.24
N THR A 9 11.42 -100.08 21.26
CA THR A 9 10.71 -99.37 20.15
C THR A 9 9.55 -98.37 20.36
N GLY A 10 9.68 -97.20 19.73
CA GLY A 10 8.55 -96.32 19.35
C GLY A 10 8.96 -95.09 18.54
N ARG A 11 9.08 -95.21 17.20
CA ARG A 11 9.27 -94.11 16.25
C ARG A 11 8.02 -93.20 16.21
N MET A 12 8.19 -91.87 16.33
CA MET A 12 7.21 -90.91 15.77
C MET A 12 7.59 -90.53 14.33
N PRO A 13 6.62 -90.45 13.40
CA PRO A 13 6.88 -90.23 11.98
C PRO A 13 7.32 -88.78 11.70
N ARG A 14 8.23 -88.63 10.73
CA ARG A 14 8.87 -87.38 10.29
C ARG A 14 7.91 -86.22 9.96
N ALA A 15 6.62 -86.49 9.74
CA ALA A 15 5.60 -85.47 9.51
C ALA A 15 5.32 -84.59 10.76
N LYS A 16 5.42 -85.12 11.99
CA LYS A 16 5.19 -84.32 13.21
C LYS A 16 6.40 -83.49 13.62
N ILE A 17 7.62 -83.94 13.31
CA ILE A 17 8.85 -83.14 13.53
C ILE A 17 8.91 -82.00 12.52
N LEU A 18 8.49 -82.19 11.27
CA LEU A 18 8.41 -81.10 10.30
C LEU A 18 7.34 -80.06 10.68
N VAL A 19 6.19 -80.47 11.24
CA VAL A 19 5.17 -79.52 11.72
C VAL A 19 5.61 -78.76 12.98
N ILE A 20 6.35 -79.40 13.90
CA ILE A 20 6.89 -78.72 15.09
C ILE A 20 8.09 -77.84 14.75
N VAL A 21 8.95 -78.26 13.81
CA VAL A 21 10.10 -77.44 13.33
C VAL A 21 9.62 -76.29 12.45
N VAL A 22 8.58 -76.46 11.63
CA VAL A 22 7.97 -75.37 10.86
C VAL A 22 7.16 -74.46 11.77
N ALA A 23 6.44 -74.96 12.78
CA ALA A 23 5.75 -74.10 13.75
C ALA A 23 6.72 -73.35 14.68
N ALA A 24 7.81 -73.98 15.12
CA ALA A 24 8.86 -73.32 15.89
C ALA A 24 9.70 -72.36 15.03
N ALA A 25 9.96 -72.68 13.76
CA ALA A 25 10.58 -71.74 12.83
C ALA A 25 9.63 -70.59 12.46
N LEU A 26 8.31 -70.83 12.37
CA LEU A 26 7.35 -69.76 12.15
C LEU A 26 7.26 -68.87 13.38
N VAL A 27 7.23 -69.41 14.61
CA VAL A 27 7.26 -68.65 15.87
C VAL A 27 8.60 -67.94 16.08
N VAL A 28 9.74 -68.55 15.73
CA VAL A 28 11.05 -67.87 15.79
C VAL A 28 11.18 -66.81 14.68
N VAL A 29 10.58 -67.00 13.51
CA VAL A 29 10.52 -65.96 12.47
C VAL A 29 9.49 -64.88 12.82
N THR A 30 8.37 -65.19 13.50
CA THR A 30 7.42 -64.15 13.98
C THR A 30 7.94 -63.43 15.22
N VAL A 31 8.69 -64.09 16.10
CA VAL A 31 9.37 -63.47 17.25
C VAL A 31 10.65 -62.77 16.82
N ALA A 32 11.34 -63.20 15.77
CA ALA A 32 12.43 -62.43 15.15
C ALA A 32 11.90 -61.24 14.35
N TYR A 33 10.72 -61.33 13.71
CA TYR A 33 10.04 -60.17 13.13
C TYR A 33 9.46 -59.25 14.21
N ALA A 34 8.97 -59.79 15.33
CA ALA A 34 8.51 -59.01 16.48
C ALA A 34 9.65 -58.46 17.35
N MET A 35 10.86 -59.05 17.33
CA MET A 35 12.06 -58.48 17.95
C MET A 35 12.86 -57.60 16.99
N LEU A 36 12.63 -57.66 15.67
CA LEU A 36 12.95 -56.55 14.76
C LEU A 36 11.88 -55.44 14.79
N ALA A 37 10.75 -55.67 15.46
CA ALA A 37 9.63 -54.75 15.59
C ALA A 37 9.24 -54.51 17.06
N VAL A 38 10.22 -54.23 17.92
CA VAL A 38 10.09 -53.62 19.26
C VAL A 38 11.48 -53.02 19.56
N THR A 39 11.76 -51.73 19.67
CA THR A 39 10.98 -50.49 19.70
C THR A 39 11.86 -49.39 19.07
N THR A 40 11.60 -48.97 17.85
CA THR A 40 11.67 -47.52 17.60
C THR A 40 10.38 -47.02 18.22
N THR A 41 10.42 -46.49 19.44
CA THR A 41 9.36 -45.57 19.85
C THR A 41 9.17 -44.61 18.69
N PRO A 42 7.94 -44.50 18.14
CA PRO A 42 7.70 -43.53 17.09
C PRO A 42 8.21 -42.20 17.61
N VAL A 43 9.03 -41.56 16.78
CA VAL A 43 9.39 -40.16 16.94
C VAL A 43 8.10 -39.39 16.81
N GLU A 44 7.40 -39.22 17.92
CA GLU A 44 6.19 -38.41 17.97
C GLU A 44 6.62 -37.04 18.47
N PHE A 45 6.68 -36.11 17.53
CA PHE A 45 6.42 -34.72 17.84
C PHE A 45 4.91 -34.63 18.01
N ASP A 46 4.45 -34.20 19.19
CA ASP A 46 3.02 -34.12 19.49
C ASP A 46 2.31 -33.18 18.49
N ASP A 47 3.03 -32.17 18.02
CA ASP A 47 2.57 -31.23 17.01
C ASP A 47 2.95 -31.69 15.59
N PRO A 48 1.96 -31.92 14.69
CA PRO A 48 2.22 -32.40 13.34
C PRO A 48 2.95 -31.38 12.45
N ALA A 49 2.82 -30.08 12.74
CA ALA A 49 3.53 -29.02 12.03
C ALA A 49 5.00 -28.93 12.47
N LEU A 50 5.29 -29.18 13.76
CA LEU A 50 6.66 -29.37 14.24
C LEU A 50 7.29 -30.61 13.61
N ALA A 51 6.55 -31.72 13.54
CA ALA A 51 6.99 -32.93 12.85
C ALA A 51 7.34 -32.65 11.38
N ALA A 52 6.55 -31.82 10.70
CA ALA A 52 6.80 -31.41 9.33
C ALA A 52 8.06 -30.55 9.21
N ALA A 53 8.27 -29.59 10.11
CA ALA A 53 9.48 -28.77 10.15
C ALA A 53 10.75 -29.60 10.30
N VAL A 54 10.69 -30.61 11.18
CA VAL A 54 11.81 -31.53 11.39
C VAL A 54 12.04 -32.40 10.14
N ARG A 55 10.99 -32.88 9.48
CA ARG A 55 11.12 -33.63 8.22
C ARG A 55 11.77 -32.80 7.11
N ASP A 56 11.40 -31.52 7.00
CA ASP A 56 11.99 -30.60 6.02
C ASP A 56 13.46 -30.31 6.34
N ALA A 57 13.80 -30.14 7.62
CA ALA A 57 15.19 -30.00 8.07
C ALA A 57 16.02 -31.24 7.74
N LEU A 58 15.48 -32.45 8.00
CA LEU A 58 16.13 -33.70 7.61
C LEU A 58 16.25 -33.86 6.08
N ALA A 59 15.28 -33.36 5.31
CA ALA A 59 15.32 -33.41 3.85
C ALA A 59 16.45 -32.53 3.29
N ARG A 60 16.69 -31.36 3.89
CA ARG A 60 17.83 -30.48 3.54
C ARG A 60 19.18 -31.15 3.80
N GLU A 61 19.28 -31.96 4.84
CA GLU A 61 20.48 -32.76 5.17
C GLU A 61 20.67 -34.02 4.27
N ARG A 62 19.65 -34.40 3.48
CA ARG A 62 19.54 -35.71 2.82
C ARG A 62 20.19 -35.84 1.44
N ARG A 63 21.32 -35.15 1.20
CA ARG A 63 22.23 -35.54 0.10
C ARG A 63 23.03 -36.80 0.50
N GLY A 64 22.41 -37.98 0.48
CA GLY A 64 23.16 -39.24 0.23
C GLY A 64 22.93 -40.52 1.05
N ALA A 65 22.00 -40.65 2.01
CA ALA A 65 21.72 -41.96 2.64
C ALA A 65 20.33 -42.06 3.32
N PRO A 66 19.70 -43.26 3.42
CA PRO A 66 18.40 -43.43 4.04
C PRO A 66 18.50 -43.72 5.55
N GLY A 67 18.07 -42.74 6.35
CA GLY A 67 17.83 -42.79 7.80
C GLY A 67 17.29 -41.43 8.26
N ALA A 68 16.60 -41.35 9.40
CA ALA A 68 16.27 -40.10 10.08
C ALA A 68 17.28 -39.95 11.23
N ASP A 69 18.33 -39.18 11.01
CA ASP A 69 19.38 -38.94 12.01
C ASP A 69 19.23 -37.53 12.56
N PHE A 70 18.53 -37.38 13.69
CA PHE A 70 18.28 -36.08 14.31
C PHE A 70 19.56 -35.40 14.80
N ASP A 71 20.63 -36.16 15.02
CA ASP A 71 21.93 -35.62 15.47
C ASP A 71 22.55 -34.65 14.46
N ARG A 72 22.06 -34.64 13.20
CA ARG A 72 22.55 -33.74 12.15
C ARG A 72 21.87 -32.36 12.16
N ILE A 73 20.75 -32.20 12.86
CA ILE A 73 20.02 -30.94 12.88
C ILE A 73 20.65 -30.03 13.94
N THR A 74 21.48 -29.08 13.50
CA THR A 74 22.04 -28.01 14.34
C THR A 74 21.25 -26.71 14.23
N ARG A 75 20.43 -26.55 13.19
CA ARG A 75 19.51 -25.41 13.01
C ARG A 75 18.14 -25.90 12.59
N LEU A 76 17.11 -25.41 13.26
CA LEU A 76 15.72 -25.67 12.92
C LEU A 76 15.00 -24.35 12.69
N ASP A 77 14.55 -24.16 11.45
CA ASP A 77 13.69 -23.04 11.06
C ASP A 77 12.27 -23.56 10.82
N ALA A 78 11.36 -23.16 11.70
CA ALA A 78 9.99 -23.63 11.80
C ALA A 78 8.99 -22.46 11.88
N GLU A 79 9.29 -21.33 11.27
CA GLU A 79 8.46 -20.13 11.38
C GLU A 79 7.07 -20.25 10.72
N ASN A 80 6.06 -19.62 11.34
CA ASN A 80 4.69 -19.47 10.83
C ASN A 80 4.01 -20.79 10.40
N ARG A 81 4.26 -21.87 11.13
CA ARG A 81 3.73 -23.21 10.81
C ARG A 81 2.50 -23.59 11.63
N GLY A 82 2.05 -22.72 12.55
CA GLY A 82 0.94 -23.00 13.45
C GLY A 82 1.30 -24.01 14.54
N ILE A 83 2.58 -24.03 14.97
CA ILE A 83 3.05 -24.95 16.02
C ILE A 83 2.52 -24.48 17.38
N GLU A 84 1.80 -25.35 18.08
CA GLU A 84 1.26 -25.08 19.42
C GLU A 84 2.10 -25.74 20.52
N SER A 85 2.67 -26.91 20.23
CA SER A 85 3.49 -27.68 21.17
C SER A 85 4.90 -27.93 20.66
N LEU A 86 5.89 -27.73 21.53
CA LEU A 86 7.29 -28.08 21.28
C LEU A 86 7.67 -29.48 21.77
N ALA A 87 6.72 -30.25 22.31
CA ALA A 87 6.99 -31.61 22.79
C ALA A 87 7.51 -32.50 21.65
N GLY A 88 8.60 -33.21 21.92
CA GLY A 88 9.37 -34.00 20.96
C GLY A 88 10.61 -33.29 20.45
N ILE A 89 10.75 -31.96 20.63
CA ILE A 89 11.95 -31.21 20.22
C ILE A 89 13.20 -31.64 21.00
N GLU A 90 13.04 -32.21 22.18
CA GLU A 90 14.11 -32.72 23.06
C GLU A 90 15.00 -33.76 22.37
N GLN A 91 14.50 -34.37 21.29
CA GLN A 91 15.23 -35.32 20.46
C GLN A 91 16.34 -34.66 19.62
N LEU A 92 16.27 -33.35 19.39
CA LEU A 92 17.22 -32.58 18.58
C LEU A 92 18.41 -32.10 19.42
N THR A 93 19.12 -33.02 20.07
CA THR A 93 20.11 -32.69 21.12
C THR A 93 21.32 -31.87 20.66
N ASN A 94 21.59 -31.83 19.34
CA ASN A 94 22.66 -31.03 18.74
C ASN A 94 22.18 -29.66 18.23
N LEU A 95 20.93 -29.28 18.49
CA LEU A 95 20.38 -28.01 18.03
C LEU A 95 21.08 -26.82 18.70
N GLU A 96 21.64 -25.94 17.87
CA GLU A 96 22.33 -24.71 18.27
C GLU A 96 21.45 -23.47 18.02
N VAL A 97 20.65 -23.49 16.95
CA VAL A 97 19.76 -22.38 16.57
C VAL A 97 18.33 -22.86 16.36
N LEU A 98 17.39 -22.25 17.08
CA LEU A 98 15.97 -22.55 16.98
C LEU A 98 15.17 -21.30 16.61
N ASN A 99 14.57 -21.30 15.42
CA ASN A 99 13.61 -20.30 14.99
C ASN A 99 12.20 -20.90 14.95
N VAL A 100 11.35 -20.50 15.90
CA VAL A 100 9.94 -20.91 15.98
C VAL A 100 9.02 -19.70 15.88
N ARG A 101 9.47 -18.65 15.19
CA ARG A 101 8.74 -17.40 15.06
C ARG A 101 7.31 -17.60 14.56
N GLY A 102 6.36 -16.83 15.10
CA GLY A 102 5.00 -16.76 14.54
C GLY A 102 4.14 -18.00 14.78
N ASN A 103 4.49 -18.78 15.81
CA ASN A 103 3.77 -19.99 16.21
C ASN A 103 3.13 -19.78 17.60
N PRO A 104 1.87 -20.16 17.83
CA PRO A 104 1.16 -19.95 19.11
C PRO A 104 1.63 -20.91 20.23
N ILE A 105 2.88 -20.76 20.65
CA ILE A 105 3.52 -21.62 21.65
C ILE A 105 3.19 -21.10 23.05
N HIS A 106 2.80 -21.99 23.96
CA HIS A 106 2.44 -21.60 25.33
C HIS A 106 3.32 -22.24 26.41
N ASP A 107 4.14 -23.24 26.07
CA ASP A 107 5.11 -23.87 26.97
C ASP A 107 6.43 -24.07 26.21
N VAL A 108 7.49 -23.40 26.69
CA VAL A 108 8.83 -23.51 26.09
C VAL A 108 9.74 -24.47 26.85
N SER A 109 9.28 -25.09 27.93
CA SER A 109 10.10 -25.99 28.76
C SER A 109 10.74 -27.18 28.02
N PRO A 110 10.18 -27.73 26.92
CA PRO A 110 10.88 -28.75 26.12
C PRO A 110 12.28 -28.30 25.65
N ILE A 111 12.46 -27.00 25.41
CA ILE A 111 13.75 -26.44 24.97
C ILE A 111 14.84 -26.60 26.03
N ALA A 112 14.51 -26.76 27.31
CA ALA A 112 15.48 -26.95 28.40
C ALA A 112 16.35 -28.22 28.22
N ALA A 113 15.91 -29.17 27.40
CA ALA A 113 16.65 -30.39 27.09
C ALA A 113 17.68 -30.24 25.95
N LEU A 114 17.89 -29.02 25.42
CA LEU A 114 18.76 -28.76 24.26
C LEU A 114 20.11 -28.16 24.71
N PRO A 115 21.11 -28.98 25.09
CA PRO A 115 22.29 -28.50 25.80
C PRO A 115 23.22 -27.62 24.95
N ARG A 116 23.05 -27.61 23.62
CA ARG A 116 23.87 -26.83 22.69
C ARG A 116 23.19 -25.57 22.18
N LEU A 117 21.95 -25.30 22.61
CA LEU A 117 21.20 -24.17 22.09
C LEU A 117 21.85 -22.85 22.49
N ARG A 118 22.21 -22.05 21.48
CA ARG A 118 22.89 -20.76 21.57
C ARG A 118 21.98 -19.60 21.22
N GLU A 119 21.14 -19.79 20.20
CA GLU A 119 20.24 -18.78 19.67
C GLU A 119 18.80 -19.28 19.69
N LEU A 120 17.93 -18.53 20.35
CA LEU A 120 16.51 -18.84 20.45
C LEU A 120 15.65 -17.68 19.97
N ASN A 121 14.93 -17.89 18.87
CA ASN A 121 13.98 -16.94 18.34
C ASN A 121 12.53 -17.34 18.67
N LEU A 122 11.99 -16.71 19.71
CA LEU A 122 10.61 -16.79 20.18
C LEU A 122 9.81 -15.54 19.77
N ARG A 123 10.19 -14.87 18.68
CA ARG A 123 9.43 -13.74 18.16
C ARG A 123 8.02 -14.17 17.77
N ASP A 124 7.03 -13.33 18.04
CA ASP A 124 5.64 -13.56 17.61
C ASP A 124 5.06 -14.90 18.10
N THR A 125 5.53 -15.49 19.21
CA THR A 125 5.12 -16.85 19.63
C THR A 125 3.87 -16.91 20.53
N ASN A 126 3.15 -15.81 20.66
CA ASN A 126 1.98 -15.72 21.53
C ASN A 126 2.27 -15.97 23.04
N THR A 127 3.47 -15.62 23.53
CA THR A 127 3.94 -15.84 24.92
C THR A 127 4.04 -14.55 25.75
N PRO A 128 2.92 -13.92 26.17
CA PRO A 128 3.00 -12.65 26.90
C PRO A 128 3.37 -12.83 28.38
N ASP A 129 3.10 -14.01 28.95
CA ASP A 129 3.42 -14.37 30.33
C ASP A 129 4.60 -15.35 30.33
N LEU A 130 5.80 -14.81 30.57
CA LEU A 130 7.04 -15.57 30.52
C LEU A 130 7.15 -16.59 31.67
N ILE A 131 6.44 -16.36 32.78
CA ILE A 131 6.40 -17.28 33.91
C ILE A 131 5.51 -18.46 33.57
N ALA A 132 4.30 -18.20 33.05
CA ALA A 132 3.38 -19.25 32.62
C ALA A 132 3.96 -20.08 31.46
N ALA A 133 4.70 -19.44 30.55
CA ALA A 133 5.43 -20.13 29.48
C ALA A 133 6.63 -20.93 29.96
N ARG A 134 6.98 -20.85 31.26
CA ARG A 134 8.13 -21.52 31.89
C ARG A 134 9.47 -21.11 31.29
N LEU A 135 9.56 -19.88 30.76
CA LEU A 135 10.78 -19.38 30.14
C LEU A 135 11.98 -19.43 31.10
N GLY A 136 11.75 -19.16 32.40
CA GLY A 136 12.80 -19.20 33.42
C GLY A 136 13.56 -20.53 33.53
N GLU A 137 13.00 -21.64 33.06
CA GLU A 137 13.68 -22.94 33.04
C GLU A 137 14.82 -22.98 32.03
N LEU A 138 14.76 -22.15 30.98
CA LEU A 138 15.79 -22.07 29.95
C LEU A 138 17.05 -21.33 30.45
N ALA A 139 16.97 -20.62 31.59
CA ALA A 139 18.12 -19.95 32.20
C ALA A 139 19.27 -20.93 32.57
N ALA A 140 18.95 -22.21 32.72
CA ALA A 140 19.93 -23.26 33.01
C ALA A 140 20.70 -23.75 31.77
N LEU A 141 20.28 -23.36 30.55
CA LEU A 141 20.97 -23.75 29.33
C LEU A 141 22.40 -23.19 29.32
N PRO A 142 23.42 -24.05 29.14
CA PRO A 142 24.81 -23.66 29.37
C PRO A 142 25.36 -22.74 28.27
N GLU A 143 24.80 -22.84 27.05
CA GLU A 143 25.30 -22.19 25.84
C GLU A 143 24.39 -21.05 25.33
N LEU A 144 23.22 -20.81 25.93
CA LEU A 144 22.27 -19.81 25.42
C LEU A 144 22.83 -18.39 25.59
N ARG A 145 23.12 -17.72 24.47
CA ARG A 145 23.67 -16.35 24.41
C ARG A 145 22.69 -15.35 23.82
N GLU A 146 21.81 -15.79 22.94
CA GLU A 146 20.87 -14.91 22.24
C GLU A 146 19.43 -15.33 22.44
N LEU A 147 18.60 -14.36 22.83
CA LEU A 147 17.17 -14.56 23.03
C LEU A 147 16.39 -13.44 22.36
N ASN A 148 15.53 -13.82 21.41
CA ASN A 148 14.59 -12.91 20.76
C ASN A 148 13.17 -13.15 21.27
N LEU A 149 12.61 -12.16 21.97
CA LEU A 149 11.26 -12.13 22.51
C LEU A 149 10.42 -11.00 21.89
N ARG A 150 10.86 -10.48 20.74
CA ARG A 150 10.18 -9.40 20.03
C ARG A 150 8.70 -9.72 19.83
N HIS A 151 7.85 -8.74 20.11
CA HIS A 151 6.45 -8.76 19.69
C HIS A 151 5.69 -10.03 20.12
N ASN A 152 5.83 -10.41 21.38
CA ASN A 152 5.03 -11.48 21.95
C ASN A 152 3.68 -10.93 22.41
N ARG A 153 2.62 -11.41 21.75
CA ARG A 153 1.22 -11.05 22.00
C ARG A 153 0.58 -12.18 22.84
N GLY A 154 -0.56 -11.96 23.48
CA GLY A 154 -1.37 -12.99 24.11
C GLY A 154 -2.58 -13.33 23.27
N PRO A 155 -3.37 -14.37 23.65
CA PRO A 155 -4.70 -14.55 23.09
C PRO A 155 -5.51 -13.25 23.26
N SER A 156 -6.34 -12.97 22.27
CA SER A 156 -7.29 -11.86 22.31
C SER A 156 -8.16 -11.97 23.57
N HIS A 157 -8.28 -10.89 24.36
CA HIS A 157 -9.15 -10.91 25.53
C HIS A 157 -10.60 -11.12 25.04
N PRO A 158 -11.39 -12.02 25.64
CA PRO A 158 -12.76 -12.32 25.16
C PRO A 158 -13.66 -11.08 25.10
N GLU A 159 -13.42 -10.11 25.98
CA GLU A 159 -14.17 -8.85 26.07
C GLU A 159 -13.41 -7.66 25.44
N SER A 160 -12.16 -7.86 24.98
CA SER A 160 -11.38 -6.86 24.26
C SER A 160 -10.44 -7.57 23.29
N PRO A 161 -10.95 -7.97 22.11
CA PRO A 161 -10.19 -8.80 21.17
C PRO A 161 -8.87 -8.17 20.75
N ASP A 162 -8.81 -6.84 20.86
CA ASP A 162 -7.71 -5.99 20.56
C ASP A 162 -6.80 -5.70 21.76
N ASP A 163 -7.14 -6.02 23.02
CA ASP A 163 -6.19 -5.95 24.13
C ASP A 163 -5.46 -7.28 24.29
N HIS A 164 -4.55 -7.53 23.35
CA HIS A 164 -3.62 -8.64 23.51
C HIS A 164 -2.61 -8.27 24.59
N ALA A 165 -2.57 -9.08 25.65
CA ALA A 165 -1.47 -9.08 26.59
C ALA A 165 -0.15 -9.06 25.79
N ARG A 166 0.82 -8.27 26.25
CA ARG A 166 2.20 -8.35 25.76
C ARG A 166 3.08 -8.65 26.94
N ILE A 167 4.33 -9.00 26.67
CA ILE A 167 5.35 -9.04 27.72
C ILE A 167 5.37 -7.67 28.42
N ARG A 168 5.02 -7.69 29.70
CA ARG A 168 5.13 -6.57 30.65
C ARG A 168 6.10 -6.95 31.75
N ASP A 169 5.88 -8.13 32.32
CA ASP A 169 6.72 -8.73 33.36
C ASP A 169 7.85 -9.55 32.72
N ILE A 170 9.08 -9.11 32.98
CA ILE A 170 10.30 -9.77 32.52
C ILE A 170 11.10 -10.40 33.67
N THR A 171 10.50 -10.60 34.84
CA THR A 171 11.16 -11.21 36.01
C THR A 171 11.70 -12.62 35.73
N ALA A 172 11.06 -13.36 34.83
CA ALA A 172 11.55 -14.65 34.35
C ALA A 172 12.97 -14.57 33.72
N LEU A 173 13.39 -13.39 33.24
CA LEU A 173 14.71 -13.19 32.64
C LEU A 173 15.85 -13.08 33.66
N ALA A 174 15.56 -12.83 34.96
CA ALA A 174 16.59 -12.54 35.95
C ALA A 174 17.65 -13.66 36.11
N GLY A 175 17.32 -14.90 35.74
CA GLY A 175 18.24 -16.04 35.78
C GLY A 175 19.21 -16.16 34.59
N PHE A 176 18.97 -15.44 33.49
CA PHE A 176 19.68 -15.60 32.21
C PHE A 176 21.04 -14.89 32.18
N THR A 177 21.81 -14.98 33.26
CA THR A 177 23.09 -14.30 33.52
C THR A 177 24.22 -14.53 32.49
N ARG A 178 23.96 -15.39 31.50
CA ARG A 178 24.85 -15.76 30.40
C ARG A 178 24.51 -15.11 29.05
N LEU A 179 23.35 -14.44 28.95
CA LEU A 179 22.91 -13.78 27.73
C LEU A 179 23.85 -12.64 27.37
N GLU A 180 24.17 -12.56 26.08
CA GLU A 180 24.96 -11.51 25.45
C GLU A 180 24.04 -10.60 24.63
N HIS A 181 23.05 -11.18 23.93
CA HIS A 181 22.09 -10.45 23.10
C HIS A 181 20.64 -10.70 23.55
N LEU A 182 19.90 -9.61 23.77
CA LEU A 182 18.49 -9.66 24.15
C LEU A 182 17.66 -8.67 23.33
N ASP A 183 16.70 -9.21 22.58
CA ASP A 183 15.75 -8.43 21.79
C ASP A 183 14.35 -8.48 22.43
N LEU A 184 13.96 -7.36 23.03
CA LEU A 184 12.68 -7.17 23.71
C LEU A 184 11.80 -6.14 23.01
N ARG A 185 12.10 -5.79 21.76
CA ARG A 185 11.38 -4.72 21.08
C ARG A 185 9.90 -5.02 20.88
N ASP A 186 9.09 -3.96 20.77
CA ASP A 186 7.67 -4.06 20.46
C ASP A 186 6.90 -4.91 21.50
N ASN A 187 7.16 -4.61 22.77
CA ASN A 187 6.48 -5.19 23.94
C ASN A 187 5.88 -4.05 24.80
N HIS A 188 5.38 -4.36 26.00
CA HIS A 188 4.79 -3.36 26.91
C HIS A 188 5.59 -3.29 28.23
N ILE A 189 6.92 -3.40 28.16
CA ILE A 189 7.78 -3.41 29.34
C ILE A 189 7.83 -2.01 29.95
N GLU A 190 7.64 -1.94 31.27
CA GLU A 190 7.66 -0.73 32.07
C GLU A 190 8.79 -0.76 33.12
N ASP A 191 9.06 -1.93 33.68
CA ASP A 191 10.11 -2.19 34.67
C ASP A 191 11.23 -3.05 34.05
N ILE A 192 12.48 -2.62 34.28
CA ILE A 192 13.69 -3.26 33.77
C ILE A 192 14.63 -3.78 34.87
N ALA A 193 14.22 -3.74 36.15
CA ALA A 193 15.03 -4.18 37.29
C ALA A 193 15.57 -5.61 37.14
N SER A 194 14.80 -6.47 36.47
CA SER A 194 15.18 -7.87 36.22
C SER A 194 16.34 -8.03 35.25
N LEU A 195 16.68 -6.99 34.48
CA LEU A 195 17.83 -6.99 33.59
C LEU A 195 19.15 -6.75 34.35
N ALA A 196 19.11 -6.22 35.58
CA ALA A 196 20.32 -5.86 36.35
C ALA A 196 21.28 -7.04 36.59
N SER A 197 20.79 -8.27 36.59
CA SER A 197 21.61 -9.49 36.76
C SER A 197 22.27 -9.97 35.47
N LEU A 198 21.85 -9.46 34.31
CA LEU A 198 22.31 -9.90 32.98
C LEU A 198 23.63 -9.24 32.58
N THR A 199 24.60 -9.23 33.51
CA THR A 199 25.88 -8.50 33.42
C THR A 199 26.77 -8.84 32.23
N ARG A 200 26.43 -9.88 31.45
CA ARG A 200 27.09 -10.30 30.20
C ARG A 200 26.46 -9.69 28.94
N LEU A 201 25.37 -8.93 29.06
CA LEU A 201 24.74 -8.31 27.91
C LEU A 201 25.68 -7.31 27.25
N THR A 202 25.93 -7.53 25.97
CA THR A 202 26.62 -6.61 25.06
C THR A 202 25.61 -5.87 24.16
N ARG A 203 24.43 -6.46 23.92
CA ARG A 203 23.36 -5.89 23.08
C ARG A 203 21.99 -6.00 23.72
N LEU A 204 21.35 -4.85 23.93
CA LEU A 204 19.99 -4.74 24.45
C LEU A 204 19.12 -3.86 23.55
N ASP A 205 18.06 -4.45 23.00
CA ASP A 205 17.07 -3.74 22.18
C ASP A 205 15.74 -3.65 22.93
N LEU A 206 15.41 -2.44 23.39
CA LEU A 206 14.19 -2.11 24.14
C LEU A 206 13.28 -1.18 23.33
N ARG A 207 13.48 -1.02 22.02
CA ARG A 207 12.68 -0.07 21.25
C ARG A 207 11.18 -0.40 21.28
N ASP A 208 10.35 0.63 21.18
CA ASP A 208 8.90 0.53 21.09
C ASP A 208 8.30 -0.24 22.30
N ASN A 209 8.75 0.11 23.51
CA ASN A 209 8.23 -0.34 24.80
C ASN A 209 7.58 0.83 25.58
N ARG A 210 7.37 0.69 26.89
CA ARG A 210 6.67 1.66 27.75
C ARG A 210 7.50 2.04 28.98
N LEU A 211 8.79 2.33 28.80
CA LEU A 211 9.75 2.62 29.88
C LEU A 211 9.54 3.98 30.59
N GLU A 212 8.29 4.38 30.80
CA GLU A 212 7.88 5.63 31.43
C GLU A 212 8.17 5.66 32.95
N SER A 213 8.13 4.50 33.60
CA SER A 213 8.41 4.29 35.03
C SER A 213 9.76 3.61 35.29
N ALA A 214 10.52 3.27 34.24
CA ALA A 214 11.80 2.59 34.35
C ALA A 214 12.86 3.48 35.03
N ASP A 215 13.64 2.90 35.93
CA ASP A 215 14.86 3.52 36.46
C ASP A 215 16.07 2.95 35.71
N LEU A 216 16.74 3.77 34.89
CA LEU A 216 17.90 3.29 34.12
C LEU A 216 19.11 2.94 35.02
N ARG A 217 19.09 3.28 36.32
CA ARG A 217 20.07 2.76 37.29
C ARG A 217 20.04 1.24 37.40
N ASP A 218 18.94 0.60 37.04
CA ASP A 218 18.87 -0.87 36.97
C ASP A 218 19.77 -1.46 35.87
N LEU A 219 20.15 -0.66 34.87
CA LEU A 219 21.11 -1.06 33.85
C LEU A 219 22.57 -0.83 34.28
N SER A 220 22.83 -0.13 35.39
CA SER A 220 24.19 0.30 35.77
C SER A 220 25.19 -0.84 35.98
N ALA A 221 24.72 -2.05 36.26
CA ALA A 221 25.53 -3.26 36.39
C ALA A 221 25.92 -3.88 35.04
N LEU A 222 25.29 -3.47 33.94
CA LEU A 222 25.55 -3.97 32.58
C LEU A 222 26.77 -3.29 31.96
N THR A 223 27.91 -3.35 32.65
CA THR A 223 29.11 -2.59 32.26
C THR A 223 29.74 -3.07 30.95
N GLU A 224 29.40 -4.29 30.49
CA GLU A 224 29.82 -4.86 29.20
C GLU A 224 28.88 -4.44 28.04
N LEU A 225 27.84 -3.61 28.29
CA LEU A 225 26.86 -3.24 27.28
C LEU A 225 27.44 -2.27 26.24
N GLU A 226 27.45 -2.70 24.98
CA GLU A 226 27.97 -1.92 23.84
C GLU A 226 26.86 -1.29 23.00
N TYR A 227 25.67 -1.92 22.97
CA TYR A 227 24.52 -1.46 22.18
C TYR A 227 23.27 -1.35 23.04
N LEU A 228 22.72 -0.14 23.12
CA LEU A 228 21.46 0.16 23.78
C LEU A 228 20.52 0.92 22.85
N ASN A 229 19.35 0.33 22.56
CA ASN A 229 18.31 0.98 21.78
C ASN A 229 17.07 1.24 22.62
N LEU A 230 16.79 2.52 22.87
CA LEU A 230 15.65 3.01 23.63
C LEU A 230 14.64 3.75 22.73
N ARG A 231 14.74 3.65 21.40
CA ARG A 231 13.83 4.34 20.46
C ARG A 231 12.36 4.09 20.80
N GLY A 232 11.52 5.11 20.65
CA GLY A 232 10.06 4.94 20.73
C GLY A 232 9.58 4.53 22.12
N ASN A 233 10.32 4.89 23.16
CA ASN A 233 9.90 4.79 24.55
C ASN A 233 9.42 6.16 25.07
N ARG A 234 9.23 6.27 26.39
CA ARG A 234 8.91 7.50 27.13
C ARG A 234 9.87 7.70 28.29
N VAL A 235 11.16 7.46 28.06
CA VAL A 235 12.19 7.57 29.09
C VAL A 235 12.24 9.01 29.61
N ARG A 236 12.27 9.17 30.93
CA ARG A 236 12.21 10.50 31.59
C ARG A 236 13.56 11.07 32.03
N ASN A 237 14.57 10.23 32.22
CA ASN A 237 15.93 10.66 32.52
C ASN A 237 16.91 9.55 32.13
N LEU A 238 18.19 9.89 32.09
CA LEU A 238 19.26 8.98 31.70
C LEU A 238 20.13 8.55 32.89
N ASP A 239 19.67 8.75 34.13
CA ASP A 239 20.47 8.46 35.32
C ASP A 239 20.83 6.96 35.39
N GLY A 240 22.10 6.66 35.64
CA GLY A 240 22.63 5.30 35.65
C GLY A 240 23.29 4.88 34.34
N ILE A 241 23.01 5.56 33.22
CA ILE A 241 23.70 5.31 31.94
C ILE A 241 25.19 5.62 32.05
N GLU A 242 25.61 6.56 32.91
CA GLU A 242 27.02 6.92 33.12
C GLU A 242 27.92 5.75 33.58
N ALA A 243 27.31 4.66 34.06
CA ALA A 243 28.01 3.42 34.42
C ALA A 243 28.35 2.52 33.21
N LEU A 244 27.66 2.69 32.07
CA LEU A 244 27.79 1.88 30.85
C LEU A 244 29.00 2.29 30.01
N ARG A 245 30.20 2.18 30.59
CA ARG A 245 31.42 2.77 30.02
C ARG A 245 31.87 2.17 28.69
N ASP A 246 31.38 0.97 28.37
CA ASP A 246 31.65 0.30 27.09
C ASP A 246 30.60 0.60 26.01
N LEU A 247 29.59 1.42 26.33
CA LEU A 247 28.51 1.74 25.39
C LEU A 247 29.05 2.46 24.16
N ALA A 248 28.83 1.85 23.01
CA ALA A 248 29.26 2.29 21.70
C ALA A 248 28.10 2.84 20.87
N TYR A 249 26.89 2.29 21.02
CA TYR A 249 25.68 2.71 20.32
C TYR A 249 24.57 3.07 21.30
N LEU A 250 24.02 4.28 21.16
CA LEU A 250 22.87 4.76 21.91
C LEU A 250 21.83 5.40 20.98
N ASN A 251 20.59 4.89 21.03
CA ASN A 251 19.46 5.45 20.29
C ASN A 251 18.34 5.91 21.23
N LEU A 252 18.14 7.23 21.28
CA LEU A 252 17.14 7.92 22.11
C LEU A 252 15.96 8.47 21.31
N ARG A 253 15.87 8.18 20.01
CA ARG A 253 14.85 8.75 19.12
C ARG A 253 13.44 8.61 19.72
N GLY A 254 12.71 9.72 19.78
CA GLY A 254 11.31 9.74 20.21
C GLY A 254 11.09 9.72 21.74
N ASN A 255 12.13 9.80 22.56
CA ASN A 255 12.01 9.97 24.02
C ASN A 255 11.98 11.46 24.37
N ARG A 256 10.91 12.17 24.00
CA ARG A 256 10.82 13.64 24.12
C ARG A 256 10.80 14.15 25.56
N GLU A 257 10.53 13.28 26.54
CA GLU A 257 10.46 13.64 27.95
C GLU A 257 11.83 13.71 28.65
N ILE A 258 12.94 13.38 27.97
CA ILE A 258 14.29 13.49 28.54
C ILE A 258 14.66 14.98 28.64
N PRO A 259 14.86 15.54 29.85
CA PRO A 259 15.18 16.96 30.01
C PRO A 259 16.67 17.25 29.81
N SER A 260 17.53 16.23 29.96
CA SER A 260 18.97 16.42 29.84
C SER A 260 19.73 15.19 29.36
N ILE A 261 20.73 15.44 28.52
CA ILE A 261 21.70 14.44 28.07
C ILE A 261 23.00 14.42 28.91
N GLU A 262 23.12 15.22 29.97
CA GLU A 262 24.35 15.26 30.79
C GLU A 262 24.87 13.89 31.30
N PRO A 263 24.02 12.91 31.64
CA PRO A 263 24.50 11.57 32.05
C PRO A 263 25.35 10.84 31.00
N ILE A 264 25.24 11.18 29.71
CA ILE A 264 26.08 10.55 28.68
C ILE A 264 27.48 11.15 28.59
N SER A 265 27.76 12.28 29.26
CA SER A 265 29.02 13.05 29.13
C SER A 265 30.29 12.23 29.39
N GLY A 266 30.21 11.17 30.20
CA GLY A 266 31.32 10.28 30.55
C GLY A 266 31.55 9.09 29.59
N LEU A 267 30.67 8.87 28.60
CA LEU A 267 30.67 7.69 27.73
C LEU A 267 31.70 7.79 26.60
N ARG A 268 32.98 7.65 26.96
CA ARG A 268 34.10 7.86 26.03
C ARG A 268 34.18 6.89 24.85
N ARG A 269 33.50 5.74 24.91
CA ARG A 269 33.45 4.74 23.83
C ARG A 269 32.25 4.94 22.88
N LEU A 270 31.37 5.90 23.18
CA LEU A 270 30.16 6.13 22.39
C LEU A 270 30.54 6.60 20.98
N ASN A 271 30.28 5.75 19.99
CA ASN A 271 30.56 5.99 18.58
C ASN A 271 29.33 6.45 17.82
N THR A 272 28.13 6.02 18.23
CA THR A 272 26.87 6.31 17.56
C THR A 272 25.86 6.87 18.55
N LEU A 273 25.41 8.09 18.30
CA LEU A 273 24.38 8.76 19.07
C LEU A 273 23.23 9.20 18.16
N ILE A 274 22.03 8.71 18.46
CA ILE A 274 20.80 9.12 17.77
C ILE A 274 19.90 9.84 18.76
N VAL A 275 19.76 11.15 18.59
CA VAL A 275 18.93 12.08 19.38
C VAL A 275 17.89 12.78 18.49
N ARG A 276 17.50 12.12 17.39
CA ARG A 276 16.45 12.63 16.50
C ARG A 276 15.15 12.83 17.26
N ASP A 277 14.49 13.96 17.02
CA ASP A 277 13.25 14.36 17.67
C ASP A 277 13.38 14.45 19.21
N LEU A 278 14.59 14.74 19.72
CA LEU A 278 14.89 15.07 21.11
C LEU A 278 15.54 16.46 21.15
N ASP A 279 14.95 17.40 21.86
CA ASP A 279 15.46 18.77 21.95
C ASP A 279 16.72 18.81 22.82
N ILE A 280 17.88 18.98 22.18
CA ILE A 280 19.19 19.10 22.83
C ILE A 280 19.89 20.41 22.46
N GLY A 281 19.17 21.36 21.84
CA GLY A 281 19.77 22.54 21.22
C GLY A 281 20.63 23.38 22.17
N ASP A 282 20.19 23.53 23.42
CA ASP A 282 20.88 24.25 24.50
C ASP A 282 21.93 23.42 25.24
N GLN A 283 22.05 22.14 24.90
CA GLN A 283 22.90 21.13 25.54
C GLN A 283 23.95 20.55 24.61
N LEU A 284 24.10 21.12 23.41
CA LEU A 284 24.98 20.59 22.37
C LEU A 284 26.45 20.56 22.78
N ASP A 285 26.88 21.45 23.67
CA ASP A 285 28.25 21.48 24.24
C ASP A 285 28.62 20.19 24.99
N ILE A 286 27.63 19.44 25.50
CA ILE A 286 27.86 18.15 26.18
C ILE A 286 28.48 17.14 25.21
N LEU A 287 28.15 17.21 23.91
CA LEU A 287 28.71 16.30 22.92
C LEU A 287 30.24 16.43 22.79
N GLU A 288 30.82 17.59 23.14
CA GLU A 288 32.28 17.78 23.12
C GLU A 288 33.02 16.88 24.11
N THR A 289 32.34 16.34 25.12
CA THR A 289 32.95 15.42 26.08
C THR A 289 33.04 13.97 25.57
N LEU A 290 32.52 13.70 24.37
CA LEU A 290 32.44 12.38 23.73
C LEU A 290 33.51 12.23 22.63
N PRO A 291 34.78 11.91 22.99
CA PRO A 291 35.89 11.90 22.04
C PRO A 291 35.82 10.77 21.00
N GLY A 292 34.97 9.76 21.23
CA GLY A 292 34.81 8.60 20.35
C GLY A 292 33.68 8.73 19.33
N LEU A 293 32.97 9.86 19.29
CA LEU A 293 31.76 9.99 18.48
C LEU A 293 32.09 10.07 16.99
N VAL A 294 31.43 9.21 16.21
CA VAL A 294 31.62 9.06 14.76
C VAL A 294 30.30 9.31 14.04
N HIS A 295 29.20 8.76 14.55
CA HIS A 295 27.88 8.88 13.98
C HIS A 295 26.96 9.69 14.90
N LEU A 296 26.51 10.84 14.42
CA LEU A 296 25.56 11.71 15.12
C LEU A 296 24.32 11.93 14.24
N ASN A 297 23.16 11.48 14.73
CA ASN A 297 21.87 11.87 14.16
C ASN A 297 21.11 12.75 15.15
N ALA A 298 21.17 14.06 14.91
CA ALA A 298 20.50 15.10 15.65
C ALA A 298 19.50 15.86 14.75
N ARG A 299 18.79 15.15 13.88
CA ARG A 299 17.73 15.72 13.05
C ARG A 299 16.57 16.19 13.93
N ASN A 300 16.06 17.41 13.68
CA ASN A 300 14.97 18.01 14.46
C ASN A 300 15.24 17.95 15.98
N ALA A 301 16.43 18.38 16.39
CA ALA A 301 16.92 18.31 17.76
C ALA A 301 17.05 19.69 18.44
N GLY A 302 16.35 20.70 17.90
CA GLY A 302 16.33 22.07 18.44
C GLY A 302 17.63 22.86 18.25
N ILE A 303 18.56 22.38 17.42
CA ILE A 303 19.88 23.00 17.27
C ILE A 303 19.79 24.35 16.55
N THR A 304 20.36 25.38 17.15
CA THR A 304 20.40 26.74 16.57
C THR A 304 21.83 27.20 16.26
N ASP A 305 22.84 26.65 16.94
CA ASP A 305 24.27 26.95 16.79
C ASP A 305 25.08 25.67 16.57
N LEU A 306 25.85 25.62 15.49
CA LEU A 306 26.70 24.47 15.12
C LEU A 306 28.13 24.58 15.64
N THR A 307 28.50 25.67 16.33
CA THR A 307 29.85 25.89 16.85
C THR A 307 30.36 24.73 17.72
N PRO A 308 29.57 24.08 18.58
CA PRO A 308 30.04 22.93 19.36
C PRO A 308 30.46 21.75 18.48
N ILE A 309 29.68 21.44 17.44
CA ILE A 309 30.00 20.40 16.44
C ILE A 309 31.27 20.78 15.68
N ALA A 310 31.44 22.06 15.32
CA ALA A 310 32.64 22.55 14.65
C ALA A 310 33.90 22.32 15.51
N ARG A 311 33.84 22.61 16.82
CA ARG A 311 34.94 22.35 17.76
C ARG A 311 35.25 20.87 17.92
N MET A 312 34.25 20.00 17.86
CA MET A 312 34.46 18.55 17.85
C MET A 312 35.24 18.13 16.61
N MET A 313 34.80 18.58 15.44
CA MET A 313 35.48 18.34 14.16
C MET A 313 36.90 18.89 14.17
N GLU A 314 37.13 20.10 14.66
CA GLU A 314 38.48 20.68 14.78
C GLU A 314 39.44 19.79 15.59
N ARG A 315 38.92 19.08 16.59
CA ARG A 315 39.70 18.18 17.46
C ARG A 315 39.84 16.75 16.90
N GLY A 316 39.32 16.48 15.70
CA GLY A 316 39.38 15.16 15.04
C GLY A 316 38.27 14.19 15.47
N VAL A 317 37.19 14.68 16.10
CA VAL A 317 35.97 13.91 16.42
C VAL A 317 34.94 14.16 15.33
N LEU A 318 34.00 13.24 15.07
CA LEU A 318 33.08 13.33 13.92
C LEU A 318 33.83 13.54 12.59
N GLN A 319 34.95 12.84 12.44
CA GLN A 319 35.75 12.78 11.21
C GLN A 319 36.00 11.33 10.82
N ASP A 320 36.31 11.13 9.55
CA ASP A 320 36.78 9.87 9.00
C ASP A 320 38.19 9.57 9.51
N ASP A 321 38.42 8.33 9.95
CA ASP A 321 39.72 7.73 10.23
C ASP A 321 39.83 6.41 9.45
N PRO A 322 40.15 6.47 8.15
CA PRO A 322 40.22 5.29 7.28
C PRO A 322 41.26 4.26 7.73
N ALA A 323 42.33 4.70 8.40
CA ALA A 323 43.36 3.79 8.94
C ALA A 323 42.82 2.87 10.05
N ARG A 324 41.66 3.19 10.63
CA ARG A 324 40.93 2.37 11.61
C ARG A 324 39.57 1.87 11.08
N GLY A 325 39.23 2.10 9.81
CA GLY A 325 37.93 1.73 9.23
C GLY A 325 36.74 2.55 9.78
N ILE A 326 36.98 3.79 10.20
CA ILE A 326 35.98 4.68 10.82
C ILE A 326 35.63 5.80 9.84
N TYR A 327 34.35 6.09 9.66
CA TYR A 327 33.87 7.22 8.86
C TYR A 327 32.64 7.86 9.47
N ALA A 328 32.73 9.16 9.66
CA ALA A 328 31.73 9.89 10.39
C ALA A 328 30.46 10.12 9.57
N GLU A 329 29.31 10.05 10.24
CA GLU A 329 28.04 10.49 9.66
C GLU A 329 27.40 11.53 10.58
N VAL A 330 27.08 12.70 10.04
CA VAL A 330 26.42 13.78 10.78
C VAL A 330 25.10 14.16 10.09
N ASP A 331 23.97 13.97 10.77
CA ASP A 331 22.64 14.37 10.33
C ASP A 331 22.06 15.43 11.27
N ILE A 332 22.07 16.68 10.83
CA ILE A 332 21.60 17.87 11.56
C ILE A 332 20.44 18.56 10.84
N ARG A 333 19.74 17.86 9.95
CA ARG A 333 18.62 18.44 9.18
C ARG A 333 17.46 18.83 10.09
N GLU A 334 16.57 19.69 9.58
CA GLU A 334 15.35 20.11 10.28
C GLU A 334 15.58 20.82 11.62
N ASN A 335 16.79 21.32 11.83
CA ASN A 335 17.12 22.17 12.97
C ASN A 335 16.93 23.66 12.62
N PRO A 336 16.48 24.49 13.57
CA PRO A 336 16.28 25.93 13.38
C PRO A 336 17.60 26.72 13.38
N ILE A 337 18.54 26.37 12.50
CA ILE A 337 19.85 27.02 12.39
C ILE A 337 19.67 28.43 11.81
N SER A 338 19.86 29.46 12.64
CA SER A 338 19.61 30.86 12.29
C SER A 338 20.91 31.65 12.15
N VAL A 339 21.05 32.47 11.11
CA VAL A 339 22.24 33.32 10.91
C VAL A 339 21.93 34.78 11.21
N SER A 340 22.67 35.35 12.17
CA SER A 340 22.87 36.79 12.23
C SER A 340 24.00 37.20 11.26
N GLY A 341 23.70 37.24 9.95
CA GLY A 341 24.40 38.15 9.02
C GLY A 341 25.43 37.63 8.00
N GLN A 342 25.58 36.33 7.69
CA GLN A 342 26.29 35.84 6.48
C GLN A 342 25.63 34.60 5.84
N ALA A 343 26.12 34.17 4.67
CA ALA A 343 25.67 33.00 3.91
C ALA A 343 25.58 31.76 4.83
N ASP A 344 24.49 31.01 4.67
CA ASP A 344 24.07 29.79 5.37
C ASP A 344 24.81 29.39 6.68
N GLY A 345 24.07 29.21 7.78
CA GLY A 345 24.62 28.93 9.13
C GLY A 345 25.44 27.64 9.27
N TYR A 346 25.61 26.91 8.17
CA TYR A 346 26.50 25.76 8.03
C TYR A 346 27.96 26.16 7.76
N GLY A 347 28.24 27.42 7.39
CA GLY A 347 29.59 27.92 7.09
C GLY A 347 30.64 27.65 8.19
N VAL A 348 30.24 27.57 9.46
CA VAL A 348 31.18 27.27 10.57
C VAL A 348 31.75 25.88 10.52
N LEU A 349 31.01 24.95 9.93
CA LEU A 349 31.55 23.64 9.74
C LEU A 349 32.56 23.72 8.57
N GLU A 350 32.43 24.62 7.53
CA GLU A 350 32.90 24.49 6.09
C GLU A 350 34.25 23.76 5.84
N PRO A 351 35.28 24.03 6.65
CA PRO A 351 36.56 23.34 6.55
C PRO A 351 36.56 21.82 6.79
N TYR A 352 35.52 21.22 7.39
CA TYR A 352 35.57 19.84 7.90
C TYR A 352 34.89 18.74 7.04
N TRP A 353 33.96 19.05 6.11
CA TRP A 353 33.33 18.06 5.18
C TRP A 353 34.34 17.29 4.33
N PRO A 354 35.54 17.80 3.96
CA PRO A 354 36.52 16.95 3.29
C PRO A 354 36.94 15.73 4.12
N ASN A 355 36.79 15.81 5.45
CA ASN A 355 37.13 14.76 6.41
C ASN A 355 35.88 14.02 6.91
N VAL A 356 34.69 14.26 6.35
CA VAL A 356 33.44 13.59 6.72
C VAL A 356 32.76 13.15 5.42
N SER A 357 32.58 11.85 5.22
CA SER A 357 31.95 11.32 4.00
C SER A 357 30.69 12.12 3.61
N ARG A 358 30.75 12.72 2.42
CA ARG A 358 29.88 13.84 1.98
C ARG A 358 28.42 13.41 1.87
N ARG A 359 27.51 14.15 2.53
CA ARG A 359 26.10 14.25 2.10
C ARG A 359 25.96 15.47 1.16
N HIS A 360 25.82 15.18 -0.14
CA HIS A 360 25.52 16.02 -1.31
C HIS A 360 26.67 16.74 -2.06
N PRO A 361 26.57 16.91 -3.41
CA PRO A 361 27.67 16.67 -4.34
C PRO A 361 28.43 17.92 -4.80
N GLN A 362 29.77 17.81 -4.81
CA GLN A 362 30.61 18.33 -5.88
C GLN A 362 31.39 17.14 -6.44
N GLU A 363 31.28 16.95 -7.76
CA GLU A 363 32.01 16.04 -8.66
C GLU A 363 32.82 14.92 -8.01
N LEU A 364 32.44 13.67 -8.30
CA LEU A 364 33.17 12.47 -7.84
C LEU A 364 34.62 12.53 -8.36
N PRO A 365 35.66 12.54 -7.50
CA PRO A 365 37.04 12.34 -7.95
C PRO A 365 37.19 10.92 -8.53
N ALA A 366 38.11 10.71 -9.47
CA ALA A 366 38.37 9.39 -10.08
C ALA A 366 38.76 8.33 -9.02
N PRO A 367 38.40 7.05 -9.22
CA PRO A 367 38.70 5.97 -8.26
C PRO A 367 40.22 5.75 -8.07
N MET A 368 40.63 5.46 -6.83
CA MET A 368 41.96 4.93 -6.50
C MET A 368 41.84 3.41 -6.22
N SER A 369 41.60 2.59 -7.25
CA SER A 369 41.97 1.16 -7.31
C SER A 369 41.45 0.55 -8.62
N ARG A 370 42.09 -0.54 -9.09
CA ARG A 370 41.77 -1.30 -10.32
C ARG A 370 41.36 -2.76 -10.03
N GLU A 371 41.00 -3.12 -8.80
CA GLU A 371 40.78 -4.54 -8.43
C GLU A 371 39.39 -5.08 -8.79
N VAL A 372 38.31 -4.32 -8.53
CA VAL A 372 36.94 -4.65 -8.97
C VAL A 372 36.27 -3.37 -9.43
N VAL A 373 35.52 -3.44 -10.52
CA VAL A 373 34.79 -2.30 -11.09
C VAL A 373 33.32 -2.66 -11.29
N ILE A 374 32.44 -1.65 -11.23
CA ILE A 374 31.07 -1.78 -11.73
C ILE A 374 31.15 -1.71 -13.25
N SER A 375 30.95 -2.85 -13.91
CA SER A 375 31.01 -2.97 -15.36
C SER A 375 29.74 -2.46 -16.01
N GLU A 376 28.58 -2.78 -15.45
CA GLU A 376 27.28 -2.58 -16.09
C GLU A 376 26.13 -2.53 -15.06
N VAL A 377 25.08 -1.75 -15.31
CA VAL A 377 23.87 -1.67 -14.47
C VAL A 377 22.61 -1.62 -15.33
N MET A 378 21.51 -2.19 -14.85
CA MET A 378 20.18 -2.09 -15.47
C MET A 378 19.15 -1.72 -14.41
N SER A 379 18.57 -0.53 -14.50
CA SER A 379 17.62 0.02 -13.52
C SER A 379 16.15 -0.25 -13.84
N SER A 380 15.86 -0.99 -14.92
CA SER A 380 14.52 -1.43 -15.27
C SER A 380 14.60 -2.70 -16.14
N ASN A 381 14.57 -3.86 -15.49
CA ASN A 381 14.67 -5.17 -16.14
C ASN A 381 13.27 -5.75 -16.39
N GLY A 382 12.88 -5.92 -17.65
CA GLY A 382 11.57 -6.45 -18.05
C GLY A 382 11.63 -7.83 -18.69
N ALA A 383 12.70 -8.13 -19.42
CA ALA A 383 12.86 -9.37 -20.18
C ALA A 383 14.32 -9.83 -20.35
N THR A 384 15.31 -9.03 -19.97
CA THR A 384 16.73 -9.30 -20.28
C THR A 384 17.27 -10.54 -19.58
N ILE A 385 17.11 -10.63 -18.26
CA ILE A 385 17.56 -11.78 -17.48
C ILE A 385 16.69 -11.94 -16.23
N ASP A 386 16.15 -13.13 -16.00
CA ASP A 386 15.39 -13.42 -14.78
C ASP A 386 16.32 -13.84 -13.62
N ASP A 387 15.79 -13.73 -12.41
CA ASP A 387 16.53 -14.02 -11.19
C ASP A 387 16.61 -15.51 -10.80
N GLY A 388 16.18 -16.41 -11.68
CA GLY A 388 16.02 -17.85 -11.42
C GLY A 388 14.63 -18.24 -10.92
N THR A 389 13.76 -17.26 -10.61
CA THR A 389 12.36 -17.48 -10.20
C THR A 389 11.34 -17.05 -11.25
N GLY A 390 11.80 -16.53 -12.39
CA GLY A 390 10.95 -15.92 -13.41
C GLY A 390 10.59 -14.46 -13.12
N GLU A 391 11.19 -13.82 -12.11
CA GLU A 391 11.09 -12.37 -11.87
C GLU A 391 12.28 -11.63 -12.48
N PHE A 392 12.05 -10.38 -12.90
CA PHE A 392 13.05 -9.52 -13.55
C PHE A 392 13.39 -8.31 -12.66
N PRO A 393 14.16 -8.47 -11.58
CA PRO A 393 14.61 -7.34 -10.77
C PRO A 393 15.71 -6.55 -11.49
N ASP A 394 15.89 -5.29 -11.08
CA ASP A 394 17.03 -4.47 -11.48
C ASP A 394 18.34 -5.13 -11.07
N TRP A 395 19.46 -4.75 -11.68
CA TRP A 395 20.72 -5.39 -11.38
C TRP A 395 21.95 -4.51 -11.56
N ILE A 396 23.00 -4.89 -10.83
CA ILE A 396 24.33 -4.32 -10.86
C ILE A 396 25.31 -5.45 -11.19
N GLU A 397 26.21 -5.23 -12.14
CA GLU A 397 27.28 -6.14 -12.49
C GLU A 397 28.64 -5.60 -12.05
N LEU A 398 29.43 -6.49 -11.44
CA LEU A 398 30.80 -6.27 -11.07
C LEU A 398 31.74 -7.06 -11.99
N TYR A 399 32.90 -6.50 -12.31
CA TYR A 399 33.95 -7.13 -13.08
C TYR A 399 35.30 -7.02 -12.36
N ASN A 400 36.07 -8.11 -12.35
CA ASN A 400 37.44 -8.13 -11.86
C ASN A 400 38.44 -8.11 -13.03
N PRO A 401 39.03 -6.95 -13.40
CA PRO A 401 40.03 -6.87 -14.46
C PRO A 401 41.43 -7.36 -14.04
N GLY A 402 41.61 -7.75 -12.77
CA GLY A 402 42.87 -8.21 -12.22
C GLY A 402 43.25 -9.64 -12.62
N ASP A 403 44.45 -10.07 -12.24
CA ASP A 403 45.00 -11.41 -12.47
C ASP A 403 44.84 -12.36 -11.26
N VAL A 404 44.17 -11.90 -10.19
CA VAL A 404 43.89 -12.65 -8.97
C VAL A 404 42.42 -12.56 -8.58
N ALA A 405 41.91 -13.59 -7.88
CA ALA A 405 40.55 -13.57 -7.34
C ALA A 405 40.42 -12.55 -6.19
N VAL A 406 39.28 -11.86 -6.12
CA VAL A 406 38.96 -10.88 -5.09
C VAL A 406 37.87 -11.44 -4.18
N ASP A 407 38.13 -11.43 -2.87
CA ASP A 407 37.15 -11.74 -1.83
C ASP A 407 36.26 -10.51 -1.61
N LEU A 408 34.96 -10.68 -1.80
CA LEU A 408 33.93 -9.65 -1.63
C LEU A 408 33.22 -9.77 -0.27
N SER A 409 33.61 -10.71 0.60
CA SER A 409 32.99 -10.89 1.91
C SER A 409 32.96 -9.58 2.69
N GLY A 410 31.75 -9.14 3.05
CA GLY A 410 31.53 -7.90 3.80
C GLY A 410 31.56 -6.61 2.98
N TYR A 411 31.92 -6.62 1.68
CA TYR A 411 31.83 -5.43 0.83
C TYR A 411 30.38 -4.93 0.78
N PHE A 412 30.17 -3.64 0.53
CA PHE A 412 28.82 -3.08 0.39
C PHE A 412 28.51 -2.61 -1.02
N LEU A 413 27.25 -2.79 -1.43
CA LEU A 413 26.62 -2.10 -2.56
C LEU A 413 25.57 -1.08 -2.09
N SER A 414 25.41 -0.02 -2.87
CA SER A 414 24.37 1.00 -2.68
C SER A 414 23.93 1.66 -4.00
N ASP A 415 22.67 2.07 -4.03
CA ASP A 415 22.00 2.90 -5.04
C ASP A 415 22.01 4.41 -4.67
N HIS A 416 22.44 4.75 -3.46
CA HIS A 416 22.23 6.07 -2.88
C HIS A 416 23.56 6.76 -2.59
N ARG A 417 23.79 7.90 -3.26
CA ARG A 417 25.04 8.70 -3.17
C ARG A 417 25.46 9.03 -1.73
N ASP A 418 24.48 9.24 -0.86
CA ASP A 418 24.69 9.65 0.53
C ASP A 418 24.56 8.51 1.56
N ARG A 419 24.48 7.25 1.12
CA ARG A 419 24.36 6.04 1.96
C ARG A 419 25.10 4.85 1.32
N SER A 420 26.43 4.85 1.31
CA SER A 420 27.26 3.86 0.59
C SER A 420 27.21 2.43 1.13
N ALA A 421 26.84 2.23 2.40
CA ALA A 421 26.77 0.92 3.06
C ALA A 421 25.31 0.40 3.18
N ARG A 422 24.63 0.20 2.05
CA ARG A 422 23.18 -0.13 2.05
C ARG A 422 22.89 -1.64 2.08
N TRP A 423 23.68 -2.43 1.37
CA TRP A 423 23.55 -3.89 1.33
C TRP A 423 24.94 -4.53 1.35
N SER A 424 25.16 -5.51 2.23
CA SER A 424 26.46 -6.20 2.39
C SER A 424 26.48 -7.51 1.62
N PHE A 425 27.58 -7.81 0.96
CA PHE A 425 27.89 -9.15 0.48
C PHE A 425 28.06 -10.11 1.67
N PRO A 426 27.52 -11.34 1.59
CA PRO A 426 27.67 -12.34 2.64
C PRO A 426 29.07 -12.97 2.64
N ASP A 427 29.40 -13.64 3.75
CA ASP A 427 30.67 -14.35 3.89
C ASP A 427 30.87 -15.42 2.81
N GLY A 428 32.07 -15.43 2.23
CA GLY A 428 32.45 -16.33 1.14
C GLY A 428 32.09 -15.82 -0.26
N ALA A 429 31.50 -14.63 -0.39
CA ALA A 429 31.33 -13.97 -1.69
C ALA A 429 32.70 -13.66 -2.27
N ALA A 430 32.96 -14.05 -3.52
CA ALA A 430 34.21 -13.77 -4.22
C ALA A 430 33.98 -13.66 -5.73
N ILE A 431 34.91 -13.01 -6.41
CA ILE A 431 34.93 -12.89 -7.88
C ILE A 431 36.33 -13.27 -8.39
N GLY A 432 36.42 -14.30 -9.23
CA GLY A 432 37.69 -14.75 -9.80
C GLY A 432 38.34 -13.73 -10.73
N ALA A 433 39.62 -13.93 -11.05
CA ALA A 433 40.34 -13.10 -12.02
C ALA A 433 39.67 -13.16 -13.40
N GLY A 434 39.30 -12.01 -13.96
CA GLY A 434 38.60 -11.91 -15.24
C GLY A 434 37.13 -12.34 -15.20
N GLU A 435 36.55 -12.61 -14.04
CA GLU A 435 35.15 -13.00 -13.88
C GLU A 435 34.21 -11.80 -13.70
N HIS A 436 32.92 -12.02 -13.98
CA HIS A 436 31.83 -11.07 -13.76
C HIS A 436 30.88 -11.62 -12.68
N LEU A 437 30.33 -10.75 -11.84
CA LEU A 437 29.37 -11.11 -10.80
C LEU A 437 28.13 -10.22 -10.90
N LEU A 438 26.97 -10.85 -11.03
CA LEU A 438 25.67 -10.20 -11.06
C LEU A 438 25.05 -10.14 -9.66
N VAL A 439 24.52 -8.96 -9.30
CA VAL A 439 23.82 -8.71 -8.04
C VAL A 439 22.47 -8.06 -8.32
N TRP A 440 21.39 -8.69 -7.85
CA TRP A 440 20.02 -8.27 -8.13
C TRP A 440 19.57 -7.20 -7.15
N ALA A 441 19.34 -5.98 -7.62
CA ALA A 441 18.73 -4.89 -6.85
C ALA A 441 17.20 -5.08 -6.77
N SER A 442 16.75 -6.06 -5.98
CA SER A 442 15.34 -6.46 -5.91
C SER A 442 14.56 -5.89 -4.73
N GLY A 443 15.23 -5.34 -3.72
CA GLY A 443 14.60 -4.88 -2.48
C GLY A 443 14.21 -6.00 -1.52
N ARG A 444 14.64 -7.25 -1.77
CA ARG A 444 14.24 -8.43 -0.98
C ARG A 444 15.20 -8.76 0.17
N ASP A 445 16.44 -8.30 0.08
CA ASP A 445 17.49 -8.54 1.09
C ASP A 445 17.67 -10.04 1.44
N THR A 446 17.94 -10.86 0.42
CA THR A 446 17.98 -12.33 0.56
C THR A 446 18.95 -13.00 -0.43
N LEU A 447 19.17 -14.30 -0.28
CA LEU A 447 19.79 -15.14 -1.31
C LEU A 447 18.69 -15.82 -2.12
N GLY A 448 18.85 -15.80 -3.45
CA GLY A 448 17.99 -16.52 -4.38
C GLY A 448 18.14 -18.04 -4.25
N PRO A 449 17.23 -18.83 -4.85
CA PRO A 449 17.20 -20.30 -4.74
C PRO A 449 18.49 -21.02 -5.19
N ASP A 450 19.32 -20.35 -5.97
CA ASP A 450 20.58 -20.82 -6.53
C ASP A 450 21.82 -20.06 -6.00
N GLY A 451 21.64 -19.29 -4.92
CA GLY A 451 22.73 -18.53 -4.29
C GLY A 451 23.01 -17.17 -4.93
N ARG A 452 22.16 -16.70 -5.86
CA ARG A 452 22.24 -15.34 -6.40
C ARG A 452 21.96 -14.29 -5.33
N TYR A 453 22.69 -13.19 -5.39
CA TYR A 453 22.59 -12.11 -4.41
C TYR A 453 21.42 -11.16 -4.72
N HIS A 454 20.58 -10.88 -3.71
CA HIS A 454 19.53 -9.86 -3.80
C HIS A 454 19.69 -8.76 -2.77
N THR A 455 19.78 -7.51 -3.23
CA THR A 455 19.95 -6.35 -2.33
C THR A 455 18.66 -5.98 -1.59
N SER A 456 18.83 -5.18 -0.53
CA SER A 456 17.76 -4.53 0.23
C SER A 456 17.12 -3.34 -0.49
N PHE A 457 17.51 -3.07 -1.75
CA PHE A 457 17.06 -1.92 -2.51
C PHE A 457 16.83 -2.24 -4.00
N ARG A 458 16.25 -1.27 -4.72
CA ARG A 458 16.03 -1.31 -6.17
C ARG A 458 16.62 -0.06 -6.78
N LEU A 459 16.92 -0.08 -8.07
CA LEU A 459 17.53 1.07 -8.72
C LEU A 459 16.48 2.12 -9.15
N ASP A 460 16.88 3.37 -9.29
CA ASP A 460 16.08 4.49 -9.80
C ASP A 460 16.19 4.61 -11.32
N GLY A 461 15.06 4.45 -12.02
CA GLY A 461 14.96 4.58 -13.47
C GLY A 461 15.31 5.96 -14.02
N HIS A 462 15.25 7.05 -13.23
CA HIS A 462 15.65 8.39 -13.66
C HIS A 462 17.16 8.65 -13.66
N GLY A 463 17.95 7.67 -13.20
CA GLY A 463 19.39 7.78 -13.03
C GLY A 463 19.79 8.10 -11.59
N GLU A 464 20.75 7.34 -11.10
CA GLU A 464 21.31 7.46 -9.75
C GLU A 464 22.74 6.89 -9.72
N ALA A 465 23.25 6.47 -8.56
CA ALA A 465 24.60 5.93 -8.45
C ALA A 465 24.59 4.48 -7.97
N ALA A 466 25.23 3.58 -8.71
CA ALA A 466 25.66 2.30 -8.16
C ALA A 466 27.06 2.49 -7.55
N ILE A 467 27.23 2.10 -6.29
CA ILE A 467 28.47 2.32 -5.55
C ILE A 467 28.85 1.01 -4.89
N ILE A 468 30.10 0.59 -5.07
CA ILE A 468 30.72 -0.50 -4.31
C ILE A 468 31.78 0.07 -3.37
N THR A 469 31.72 -0.37 -2.12
CA THR A 469 32.70 -0.03 -1.09
C THR A 469 33.27 -1.28 -0.44
N GLU A 470 34.49 -1.17 0.09
CA GLU A 470 35.13 -2.23 0.87
C GLU A 470 34.31 -2.56 2.14
N PRO A 471 34.67 -3.60 2.92
CA PRO A 471 33.93 -3.99 4.12
C PRO A 471 33.86 -2.93 5.21
N ASP A 472 34.62 -1.84 5.08
CA ASP A 472 34.51 -0.68 5.94
C ASP A 472 33.27 0.19 5.63
N GLY A 473 32.56 -0.07 4.52
CA GLY A 473 31.34 0.59 4.06
C GLY A 473 31.53 1.97 3.43
N ARG A 474 32.79 2.42 3.27
CA ARG A 474 33.08 3.79 2.87
C ARG A 474 34.33 3.97 1.99
N THR A 475 35.32 3.07 1.99
CA THR A 475 36.39 3.06 0.97
C THR A 475 35.74 2.71 -0.35
N ARG A 476 35.63 3.70 -1.24
CA ARG A 476 35.04 3.48 -2.56
C ARG A 476 35.99 2.67 -3.43
N VAL A 477 35.57 1.45 -3.70
CA VAL A 477 36.19 0.55 -4.69
C VAL A 477 35.88 1.07 -6.08
N ASP A 478 34.60 1.32 -6.36
CA ASP A 478 34.14 1.92 -7.60
C ASP A 478 32.78 2.59 -7.46
N ALA A 479 32.46 3.49 -8.38
CA ALA A 479 31.13 4.05 -8.52
C ALA A 479 30.78 4.29 -9.99
N LEU A 480 29.54 3.98 -10.33
CA LEU A 480 28.93 4.27 -11.61
C LEU A 480 27.76 5.22 -11.38
N LEU A 481 27.93 6.46 -11.80
CA LEU A 481 26.81 7.38 -11.96
C LEU A 481 26.20 7.14 -13.34
N PHE A 482 24.95 6.68 -13.36
CA PHE A 482 24.22 6.46 -14.60
C PHE A 482 23.09 7.47 -14.77
N PRO A 483 22.81 7.91 -16.01
CA PRO A 483 21.64 8.74 -16.33
C PRO A 483 20.37 7.87 -16.30
N GLN A 484 19.22 8.43 -16.65
CA GLN A 484 18.02 7.63 -16.93
C GLN A 484 18.36 6.50 -17.92
N ILE A 485 18.07 5.25 -17.52
CA ILE A 485 18.29 4.06 -18.35
C ILE A 485 16.93 3.55 -18.85
N PRO A 486 16.73 3.45 -20.17
CA PRO A 486 15.58 2.76 -20.75
C PRO A 486 15.38 1.35 -20.20
N ARG A 487 14.12 0.90 -20.17
CA ARG A 487 13.79 -0.50 -19.85
C ARG A 487 14.55 -1.48 -20.75
N ASP A 488 14.98 -2.61 -20.18
CA ASP A 488 15.81 -3.68 -20.80
C ASP A 488 17.13 -3.23 -21.42
N MET A 489 17.58 -2.00 -21.16
CA MET A 489 18.90 -1.51 -21.53
C MET A 489 19.73 -1.32 -20.26
N SER A 490 21.03 -1.31 -20.44
CA SER A 490 21.98 -1.17 -19.34
C SER A 490 22.91 0.01 -19.58
N TYR A 491 23.62 0.44 -18.55
CA TYR A 491 24.63 1.50 -18.63
C TYR A 491 25.93 1.00 -18.04
N GLY A 492 27.07 1.29 -18.65
CA GLY A 492 28.34 0.80 -18.13
C GLY A 492 29.57 1.18 -18.93
N ARG A 493 30.68 0.50 -18.64
CA ARG A 493 32.05 0.87 -19.08
C ARG A 493 32.36 0.36 -20.49
N ARG A 494 32.86 1.22 -21.37
CA ARG A 494 33.48 0.90 -22.67
C ARG A 494 34.92 1.40 -22.70
N ASN A 495 35.84 0.61 -23.24
CA ASN A 495 37.22 1.05 -23.45
C ASN A 495 37.35 1.74 -24.81
N GLU A 496 37.92 2.95 -24.84
CA GLU A 496 38.34 3.62 -26.08
C GLU A 496 39.87 3.75 -26.12
N THR A 497 40.48 3.37 -27.25
CA THR A 497 41.87 3.69 -27.58
C THR A 497 41.91 4.97 -28.40
N ASP A 498 42.49 6.03 -27.84
CA ASP A 498 42.86 7.24 -28.58
C ASP A 498 44.18 7.03 -29.35
N ASP A 499 44.45 7.87 -30.36
CA ASP A 499 45.66 7.92 -31.21
C ASP A 499 46.98 8.06 -30.40
N SER A 500 46.87 8.28 -29.09
CA SER A 500 47.94 8.42 -28.11
C SER A 500 48.29 7.14 -27.30
N THR A 501 47.73 5.98 -27.65
CA THR A 501 47.92 4.66 -26.99
C THR A 501 47.52 4.55 -25.52
N THR A 502 46.79 5.54 -24.99
CA THR A 502 46.15 5.45 -23.67
C THR A 502 44.71 4.97 -23.79
N GLU A 503 44.39 3.83 -23.15
CA GLU A 503 43.02 3.36 -22.97
C GLU A 503 42.29 4.25 -21.97
N ARG A 504 41.16 4.84 -22.38
CA ARG A 504 40.26 5.61 -21.51
C ARG A 504 38.93 4.88 -21.39
N ALA A 505 38.47 4.66 -20.15
CA ALA A 505 37.11 4.19 -19.92
C ALA A 505 36.12 5.32 -20.20
N VAL A 506 35.17 5.07 -21.10
CA VAL A 506 34.03 5.92 -21.43
C VAL A 506 32.77 5.18 -20.99
N TYR A 507 31.83 5.87 -20.36
CA TYR A 507 30.56 5.27 -19.94
C TYR A 507 29.49 5.51 -20.98
N THR A 508 28.72 4.47 -21.31
CA THR A 508 27.72 4.49 -22.37
C THR A 508 26.55 3.58 -22.02
N THR A 509 25.43 3.76 -22.70
CA THR A 509 24.25 2.88 -22.58
C THR A 509 24.42 1.70 -23.56
N PHE A 510 24.24 0.47 -23.08
CA PHE A 510 24.24 -0.73 -23.90
C PHE A 510 22.79 -1.14 -24.22
N ALA A 511 22.51 -1.20 -25.52
CA ALA A 511 21.32 -1.81 -26.08
C ALA A 511 21.26 -3.31 -25.85
N ARG A 512 22.42 -3.97 -26.02
CA ARG A 512 22.62 -5.36 -25.65
C ARG A 512 23.30 -5.37 -24.31
N ALA A 513 22.53 -5.52 -23.25
CA ALA A 513 23.12 -5.81 -21.95
C ALA A 513 23.92 -7.11 -22.03
N THR A 514 25.05 -7.17 -21.34
CA THR A 514 25.97 -8.30 -21.35
C THR A 514 26.10 -8.93 -19.96
N PRO A 515 24.99 -9.34 -19.32
CA PRO A 515 25.06 -9.89 -17.97
C PRO A 515 25.97 -11.13 -17.94
N ALA A 516 26.88 -11.14 -16.98
CA ALA A 516 27.98 -12.06 -16.76
C ALA A 516 29.03 -12.12 -17.89
N GLY A 517 29.17 -11.07 -18.71
CA GLY A 517 30.05 -11.06 -19.89
C GLY A 517 30.69 -9.70 -20.18
N ALA A 518 31.67 -9.69 -21.09
CA ALA A 518 32.33 -8.44 -21.48
C ALA A 518 31.38 -7.51 -22.24
N ASN A 519 31.33 -6.25 -21.82
CA ASN A 519 30.53 -5.18 -22.45
C ASN A 519 30.75 -5.10 -23.97
N ALA A 520 29.66 -5.12 -24.72
CA ALA A 520 29.65 -4.94 -26.17
C ALA A 520 29.87 -3.46 -26.56
N GLU A 521 29.89 -3.12 -27.85
CA GLU A 521 29.90 -1.72 -28.26
C GLU A 521 28.58 -1.02 -27.87
N GLY A 522 28.68 0.01 -27.01
CA GLY A 522 27.52 0.83 -26.62
C GLY A 522 26.88 1.62 -27.77
N TYR A 523 25.67 2.13 -27.51
CA TYR A 523 24.86 2.88 -28.47
C TYR A 523 24.49 4.24 -27.88
N GLU A 524 24.56 5.29 -28.71
CA GLU A 524 24.00 6.59 -28.34
C GLU A 524 22.50 6.58 -28.66
N PHE A 525 21.70 6.86 -27.64
CA PHE A 525 20.26 6.65 -27.69
C PHE A 525 19.54 7.83 -28.37
N GLN A 526 18.63 7.50 -29.29
CA GLN A 526 17.62 8.43 -29.77
C GLN A 526 16.28 7.67 -29.90
N PRO A 527 15.16 8.21 -29.38
CA PRO A 527 13.85 7.59 -29.53
C PRO A 527 13.45 7.56 -31.00
N VAL A 528 12.60 6.60 -31.39
CA VAL A 528 12.01 6.63 -32.75
C VAL A 528 11.18 7.91 -32.86
N GLU A 529 11.54 8.76 -33.81
CA GLU A 529 10.85 10.00 -34.09
C GLU A 529 9.62 9.71 -34.97
N PHE A 530 8.48 10.20 -34.52
CA PHE A 530 7.23 10.12 -35.26
C PHE A 530 6.98 11.44 -35.98
N SER A 531 6.70 11.39 -37.28
CA SER A 531 6.51 12.61 -38.08
C SER A 531 5.26 13.41 -37.73
N HIS A 532 4.41 12.89 -36.85
CA HIS A 532 3.21 13.55 -36.32
C HIS A 532 3.15 13.28 -34.81
N ALA A 533 2.66 14.26 -34.05
CA ALA A 533 2.40 14.08 -32.62
C ALA A 533 1.27 13.07 -32.39
N SER A 534 1.34 12.33 -31.27
CA SER A 534 0.24 11.50 -30.77
C SER A 534 -1.04 12.34 -30.58
N GLY A 535 -2.21 11.72 -30.70
CA GLY A 535 -3.51 12.35 -30.48
C GLY A 535 -4.34 12.56 -31.74
N PHE A 536 -5.04 13.69 -31.81
CA PHE A 536 -6.12 13.94 -32.78
C PHE A 536 -5.65 14.68 -34.03
N HIS A 537 -6.10 14.21 -35.20
CA HIS A 537 -5.78 14.75 -36.51
C HIS A 537 -7.05 14.88 -37.36
N SER A 538 -7.13 15.94 -38.18
CA SER A 538 -8.36 16.29 -38.92
C SER A 538 -8.61 15.46 -40.19
N GLY A 539 -7.76 14.48 -40.49
CA GLY A 539 -7.85 13.61 -41.66
C GLY A 539 -6.71 12.61 -41.72
N GLY A 540 -6.79 11.65 -42.65
CA GLY A 540 -5.75 10.63 -42.82
C GLY A 540 -4.41 11.20 -43.29
N PHE A 541 -3.31 10.55 -42.91
CA PHE A 541 -1.94 10.95 -43.22
C PHE A 541 -1.00 9.73 -43.31
N GLY A 542 0.16 9.93 -43.94
CA GLY A 542 1.26 8.96 -43.89
C GLY A 542 2.17 9.26 -42.71
N LEU A 543 2.17 8.41 -41.68
CA LEU A 543 3.07 8.49 -40.55
C LEU A 543 4.45 7.98 -40.97
N ARG A 544 5.46 8.85 -40.88
CA ARG A 544 6.86 8.47 -41.09
C ARG A 544 7.53 8.24 -39.75
N LEU A 545 8.26 7.14 -39.67
CA LEU A 545 9.16 6.84 -38.56
C LEU A 545 10.59 7.15 -39.01
N SER A 546 11.36 7.82 -38.16
CA SER A 546 12.79 8.06 -38.38
C SER A 546 13.58 7.76 -37.11
N THR A 547 14.84 7.40 -37.29
CA THR A 547 15.85 7.42 -36.23
C THR A 547 16.87 8.49 -36.63
N PRO A 548 17.40 9.27 -35.69
CA PRO A 548 18.59 10.08 -35.93
C PRO A 548 19.75 9.18 -36.40
N SER A 549 20.67 9.73 -37.19
CA SER A 549 21.78 8.95 -37.75
C SER A 549 22.63 8.38 -36.62
N LEU A 550 22.81 7.06 -36.61
CA LEU A 550 23.88 6.44 -35.83
C LEU A 550 25.19 6.75 -36.57
N ASP A 551 26.03 7.62 -36.01
CA ASP A 551 27.27 8.11 -36.63
C ASP A 551 28.39 7.03 -36.73
N ASP A 552 28.07 5.77 -36.42
CA ASP A 552 29.03 4.66 -36.31
C ASP A 552 29.05 3.71 -37.52
N GLY A 553 28.23 3.95 -38.54
CA GLY A 553 28.21 3.15 -39.77
C GLY A 553 27.54 1.77 -39.65
N ARG A 554 26.83 1.48 -38.55
CA ARG A 554 26.09 0.22 -38.36
C ARG A 554 24.74 0.22 -39.10
N HIS A 555 24.32 -0.95 -39.56
CA HIS A 555 23.02 -1.16 -40.21
C HIS A 555 21.93 -1.43 -39.16
N VAL A 556 20.94 -0.54 -39.07
CA VAL A 556 19.79 -0.66 -38.16
C VAL A 556 18.46 -0.55 -38.90
N ALA A 557 17.42 -1.15 -38.34
CA ALA A 557 16.07 -1.08 -38.86
C ALA A 557 15.05 -0.77 -37.76
N ILE A 558 14.01 -0.03 -38.11
CA ILE A 558 12.87 0.25 -37.22
C ILE A 558 11.88 -0.91 -37.35
N TYR A 559 11.43 -1.43 -36.21
CA TYR A 559 10.36 -2.41 -36.11
C TYR A 559 9.21 -1.83 -35.30
N TYR A 560 7.98 -2.16 -35.68
CA TYR A 560 6.79 -1.60 -35.04
C TYR A 560 5.64 -2.60 -34.97
N THR A 561 4.71 -2.36 -34.04
CA THR A 561 3.45 -3.11 -33.87
C THR A 561 2.27 -2.14 -33.94
N LEU A 562 1.09 -2.70 -34.23
CA LEU A 562 -0.17 -1.94 -34.35
C LEU A 562 -1.26 -2.41 -33.39
N ASP A 563 -0.96 -3.42 -32.57
CA ASP A 563 -1.91 -4.13 -31.70
C ASP A 563 -1.62 -3.93 -30.21
N GLY A 564 -0.67 -3.06 -29.86
CA GLY A 564 -0.24 -2.80 -28.48
C GLY A 564 0.83 -3.73 -27.94
N SER A 565 1.22 -4.79 -28.67
CA SER A 565 2.34 -5.68 -28.31
C SER A 565 3.71 -4.99 -28.44
N VAL A 566 4.73 -5.53 -27.80
CA VAL A 566 6.10 -5.01 -27.89
C VAL A 566 6.71 -5.43 -29.24
N PRO A 567 7.34 -4.53 -30.01
CA PRO A 567 8.03 -4.91 -31.25
C PRO A 567 9.11 -5.96 -31.02
N ASP A 568 9.05 -7.04 -31.80
CA ASP A 568 10.00 -8.16 -31.79
C ASP A 568 10.35 -8.54 -33.24
N PRO A 569 11.60 -8.32 -33.71
CA PRO A 569 12.03 -8.71 -35.05
C PRO A 569 11.82 -10.18 -35.38
N GLY A 570 11.92 -11.09 -34.39
CA GLY A 570 11.65 -12.52 -34.58
C GLY A 570 10.18 -12.83 -34.90
N ALA A 571 9.28 -11.91 -34.54
CA ALA A 571 7.85 -12.03 -34.77
C ALA A 571 7.37 -11.45 -36.12
N VAL A 572 8.29 -11.02 -37.00
CA VAL A 572 7.93 -10.53 -38.35
C VAL A 572 7.44 -11.67 -39.24
N ASP A 573 8.24 -12.72 -39.37
CA ASP A 573 7.91 -13.90 -40.18
C ASP A 573 7.20 -15.00 -39.37
N ASN A 574 7.34 -14.95 -38.03
CA ASN A 574 6.72 -15.91 -37.12
C ASN A 574 5.96 -15.18 -35.98
N PRO A 575 4.78 -14.61 -36.26
CA PRO A 575 4.00 -13.87 -35.26
C PRO A 575 3.74 -14.69 -33.99
N ARG A 576 3.74 -14.03 -32.84
CA ARG A 576 3.54 -14.70 -31.54
C ARG A 576 2.06 -15.06 -31.36
N GLY A 577 1.78 -16.35 -31.32
CA GLY A 577 0.42 -16.86 -31.10
C GLY A 577 0.01 -16.81 -29.62
N TYR A 578 -1.24 -16.46 -29.35
CA TYR A 578 -1.89 -16.60 -28.03
C TYR A 578 -3.28 -17.23 -28.20
N THR A 579 -3.74 -17.93 -27.17
CA THR A 579 -4.98 -18.72 -27.25
C THR A 579 -6.12 -17.93 -26.64
N VAL A 580 -7.23 -17.81 -27.36
CA VAL A 580 -8.46 -17.19 -26.86
C VAL A 580 -9.55 -18.25 -26.81
N GLN A 581 -10.31 -18.27 -25.72
CA GLN A 581 -11.52 -19.10 -25.64
C GLN A 581 -12.74 -18.26 -25.99
N MET A 582 -13.52 -18.75 -26.95
CA MET A 582 -14.74 -18.11 -27.42
C MET A 582 -15.93 -18.79 -26.75
N TYR A 583 -16.30 -18.30 -25.57
CA TYR A 583 -17.47 -18.77 -24.83
C TYR A 583 -18.77 -18.50 -25.62
N GLU A 584 -19.65 -19.50 -25.69
CA GLU A 584 -21.00 -19.32 -26.23
C GLU A 584 -21.90 -18.61 -25.22
N THR A 585 -22.44 -17.46 -25.63
CA THR A 585 -23.44 -16.69 -24.87
C THR A 585 -24.73 -17.49 -24.71
N GLY A 586 -25.19 -17.71 -23.47
CA GLY A 586 -26.43 -18.41 -23.15
C GLY A 586 -26.37 -19.95 -23.11
N ALA A 587 -25.20 -20.58 -23.24
CA ALA A 587 -25.06 -22.03 -23.10
C ALA A 587 -25.07 -22.45 -21.62
N THR A 588 -26.20 -23.00 -21.15
CA THR A 588 -26.37 -23.47 -19.76
C THR A 588 -25.83 -24.88 -19.50
N ASP A 589 -25.40 -25.58 -20.54
CA ASP A 589 -24.93 -26.96 -20.43
C ASP A 589 -23.41 -26.99 -20.29
N ALA A 590 -22.91 -27.76 -19.31
CA ALA A 590 -21.49 -28.03 -19.04
C ALA A 590 -20.76 -28.80 -20.17
N GLY A 591 -21.23 -28.66 -21.41
CA GLY A 591 -20.78 -29.34 -22.62
C GLY A 591 -20.77 -28.47 -23.87
N SER A 592 -20.81 -27.12 -23.77
CA SER A 592 -20.47 -26.28 -24.93
C SER A 592 -19.07 -26.65 -25.40
N GLU A 593 -18.92 -27.12 -26.65
CA GLU A 593 -17.61 -27.46 -27.19
C GLU A 593 -16.70 -26.24 -27.06
N ALA A 594 -15.62 -26.36 -26.29
CA ALA A 594 -14.71 -25.25 -26.05
C ALA A 594 -14.09 -24.80 -27.39
N ARG A 595 -14.55 -23.66 -27.91
CA ARG A 595 -14.02 -23.10 -29.15
C ARG A 595 -12.81 -22.24 -28.84
N PHE A 596 -11.64 -22.83 -29.00
CA PHE A 596 -10.37 -22.10 -28.91
C PHE A 596 -9.99 -21.53 -30.27
N GLU A 597 -9.58 -20.26 -30.29
CA GLU A 597 -9.04 -19.58 -31.45
C GLU A 597 -7.61 -19.12 -31.13
N THR A 598 -6.67 -19.40 -32.03
CA THR A 598 -5.33 -18.81 -31.95
C THR A 598 -5.33 -17.45 -32.62
N ARG A 599 -4.92 -16.42 -31.89
CA ARG A 599 -4.69 -15.06 -32.39
C ARG A 599 -3.21 -14.74 -32.35
N PHE A 600 -2.79 -13.68 -33.05
CA PHE A 600 -1.38 -13.38 -33.25
C PHE A 600 -1.06 -11.93 -32.91
N GLU A 601 0.04 -11.74 -32.18
CA GLU A 601 0.70 -10.44 -32.01
C GLU A 601 1.71 -10.27 -33.14
N ARG A 602 1.61 -9.17 -33.89
CA ARG A 602 2.36 -8.98 -35.15
C ARG A 602 3.33 -7.82 -35.07
N THR A 603 4.59 -8.10 -35.42
CA THR A 603 5.63 -7.09 -35.65
C THR A 603 5.82 -6.88 -37.15
N TYR A 604 6.06 -5.63 -37.53
CA TYR A 604 6.36 -5.21 -38.89
C TYR A 604 7.74 -4.56 -38.93
N ARG A 605 8.50 -4.83 -39.99
CA ARG A 605 9.69 -4.04 -40.32
C ARG A 605 9.26 -2.79 -41.08
N TYR A 606 9.75 -1.62 -40.68
CA TYR A 606 9.40 -0.35 -41.31
C TYR A 606 10.20 -0.12 -42.60
N ASP A 607 9.50 -0.15 -43.74
CA ASP A 607 10.06 0.05 -45.08
C ASP A 607 9.38 1.20 -45.85
N ARG A 608 8.19 1.62 -45.42
CA ARG A 608 7.38 2.69 -46.02
C ARG A 608 6.50 3.37 -44.97
N PRO A 609 6.02 4.61 -45.22
CA PRO A 609 5.14 5.31 -44.28
C PRO A 609 3.90 4.47 -43.91
N ILE A 610 3.54 4.48 -42.62
CA ILE A 610 2.32 3.83 -42.12
C ILE A 610 1.14 4.70 -42.52
N VAL A 611 0.20 4.15 -43.29
CA VAL A 611 -0.97 4.91 -43.75
C VAL A 611 -2.04 4.91 -42.66
N ILE A 612 -2.22 6.05 -42.02
CA ILE A 612 -3.30 6.33 -41.08
C ILE A 612 -4.47 6.86 -41.90
N SER A 613 -5.52 6.05 -42.07
CA SER A 613 -6.65 6.38 -42.95
C SER A 613 -7.85 6.90 -42.16
N ASP A 614 -8.54 7.89 -42.73
CA ASP A 614 -9.91 8.27 -42.34
C ASP A 614 -10.90 7.33 -43.07
N PHE A 615 -11.74 6.64 -42.32
CA PHE A 615 -12.77 5.75 -42.86
C PHE A 615 -14.19 6.25 -42.52
N ARG A 616 -15.14 5.95 -43.42
CA ARG A 616 -16.58 6.23 -43.32
C ARG A 616 -16.91 7.72 -43.07
N SER A 617 -16.51 8.58 -44.00
CA SER A 617 -16.98 9.97 -44.04
C SER A 617 -16.74 10.76 -42.75
N GLY A 618 -15.63 10.48 -42.04
CA GLY A 618 -15.25 11.21 -40.84
C GLY A 618 -15.58 10.56 -39.49
N SER A 619 -15.92 9.27 -39.44
CA SER A 619 -16.41 8.64 -38.19
C SER A 619 -15.31 7.99 -37.34
N TYR A 620 -14.23 7.41 -37.91
CA TYR A 620 -13.08 6.87 -37.14
C TYR A 620 -11.87 6.43 -37.99
N THR A 621 -10.76 6.09 -37.31
CA THR A 621 -9.43 5.83 -37.87
C THR A 621 -9.02 4.36 -37.78
N VAL A 622 -8.51 3.80 -38.86
CA VAL A 622 -7.82 2.50 -38.80
C VAL A 622 -6.63 2.55 -39.75
N ALA A 623 -5.44 2.15 -39.29
CA ALA A 623 -4.34 1.87 -40.20
C ALA A 623 -4.80 0.84 -41.24
N SER A 624 -4.57 1.06 -42.53
CA SER A 624 -5.07 0.15 -43.58
C SER A 624 -4.63 -1.31 -43.40
N ALA A 625 -3.53 -1.54 -42.66
CA ALA A 625 -3.00 -2.85 -42.31
C ALA A 625 -3.83 -3.63 -41.27
N LEU A 626 -4.69 -2.97 -40.50
CA LEU A 626 -5.61 -3.60 -39.53
C LEU A 626 -6.98 -3.93 -40.14
N ALA A 627 -7.21 -3.60 -41.41
CA ALA A 627 -8.46 -3.87 -42.09
C ALA A 627 -8.62 -5.39 -42.33
N GLY A 628 -9.57 -6.01 -41.61
CA GLY A 628 -9.88 -7.45 -41.72
C GLY A 628 -9.18 -8.34 -40.69
N GLU A 629 -8.34 -7.79 -39.81
CA GLU A 629 -7.80 -8.55 -38.66
C GLU A 629 -8.87 -8.72 -37.55
N PRO A 630 -8.85 -9.83 -36.79
CA PRO A 630 -9.78 -10.07 -35.68
C PRO A 630 -9.70 -9.00 -34.60
N ARG A 631 -10.85 -8.59 -34.06
CA ARG A 631 -10.93 -7.45 -33.13
C ARG A 631 -10.83 -7.90 -31.69
N ILE A 632 -10.12 -7.18 -30.83
CA ILE A 632 -10.10 -7.53 -29.40
C ILE A 632 -11.48 -7.31 -28.76
N THR A 633 -12.31 -6.42 -29.33
CA THR A 633 -13.70 -6.26 -28.89
C THR A 633 -14.60 -7.47 -29.13
N GLU A 634 -14.18 -8.44 -29.96
CA GLU A 634 -14.91 -9.70 -30.24
C GLU A 634 -14.59 -10.81 -29.25
N ILE A 635 -13.66 -10.58 -28.31
CA ILE A 635 -13.26 -11.57 -27.31
C ILE A 635 -14.24 -11.49 -26.13
N PRO A 636 -14.91 -12.59 -25.74
CA PRO A 636 -15.74 -12.63 -24.55
C PRO A 636 -14.92 -12.38 -23.28
N THR A 637 -15.45 -11.55 -22.38
CA THR A 637 -14.74 -11.13 -21.15
C THR A 637 -15.47 -11.54 -19.87
N THR A 638 -16.56 -12.27 -20.00
CA THR A 638 -17.45 -12.70 -18.90
C THR A 638 -17.60 -14.21 -18.94
N SER A 639 -17.83 -14.82 -17.80
CA SER A 639 -18.08 -16.26 -17.73
C SER A 639 -19.41 -16.63 -18.43
N PRO A 640 -19.55 -17.83 -19.02
CA PRO A 640 -20.76 -18.27 -19.73
C PRO A 640 -22.07 -18.20 -18.93
N ASN A 641 -21.99 -18.38 -17.61
CA ASN A 641 -23.11 -18.36 -16.67
C ASN A 641 -23.36 -16.96 -16.06
N ALA A 642 -22.78 -15.90 -16.61
CA ALA A 642 -23.01 -14.52 -16.16
C ALA A 642 -24.40 -14.02 -16.60
N GLU A 643 -25.47 -14.51 -15.97
CA GLU A 643 -26.87 -14.25 -16.39
C GLU A 643 -27.23 -12.75 -16.48
N PHE A 644 -26.71 -11.91 -15.58
CA PHE A 644 -27.05 -10.47 -15.54
C PHE A 644 -26.03 -9.55 -16.24
N TRP A 645 -24.81 -10.02 -16.47
CA TRP A 645 -23.67 -9.20 -16.92
C TRP A 645 -22.97 -9.89 -18.08
N GLU A 646 -23.75 -10.43 -19.00
CA GLU A 646 -23.23 -11.13 -20.17
C GLU A 646 -22.49 -10.16 -21.09
N TRP A 647 -21.30 -10.55 -21.54
CA TRP A 647 -20.64 -9.86 -22.63
C TRP A 647 -21.43 -10.05 -23.92
N LYS A 648 -21.62 -8.95 -24.66
CA LYS A 648 -22.29 -8.97 -25.96
C LYS A 648 -21.28 -8.69 -27.07
N PRO A 649 -21.33 -9.42 -28.20
CA PRO A 649 -20.55 -9.07 -29.37
C PRO A 649 -21.00 -7.69 -29.89
N PRO A 650 -20.06 -6.87 -30.40
CA PRO A 650 -20.41 -5.57 -30.97
C PRO A 650 -21.29 -5.73 -32.22
N GLU A 651 -22.37 -4.95 -32.32
CA GLU A 651 -23.33 -5.03 -33.44
C GLU A 651 -22.75 -4.48 -34.75
N THR A 652 -21.85 -3.50 -34.66
CA THR A 652 -21.16 -2.92 -35.82
C THR A 652 -19.66 -2.71 -35.56
N ASP A 653 -18.98 -1.98 -36.43
CA ASP A 653 -17.62 -1.50 -36.18
C ASP A 653 -17.66 -0.25 -35.31
N THR A 654 -17.16 -0.37 -34.08
CA THR A 654 -16.97 0.76 -33.17
C THR A 654 -15.80 1.65 -33.61
N VAL A 655 -15.73 2.87 -33.09
CA VAL A 655 -14.61 3.79 -33.35
C VAL A 655 -13.28 3.14 -32.99
N ARG A 656 -12.25 3.47 -33.78
CA ARG A 656 -10.88 3.07 -33.54
C ARG A 656 -9.90 4.22 -33.73
N GLY A 657 -8.80 4.15 -33.00
CA GLY A 657 -7.55 4.82 -33.27
C GLY A 657 -6.49 3.81 -33.72
N THR A 658 -5.31 4.30 -34.10
CA THR A 658 -4.15 3.45 -34.39
C THR A 658 -3.11 3.65 -33.32
N VAL A 659 -2.80 2.59 -32.57
CA VAL A 659 -1.62 2.55 -31.70
C VAL A 659 -0.42 2.16 -32.54
N VAL A 660 0.69 2.86 -32.39
CA VAL A 660 1.98 2.49 -32.98
C VAL A 660 2.99 2.41 -31.85
N ARG A 661 3.55 1.22 -31.64
CA ARG A 661 4.72 1.02 -30.78
C ARG A 661 5.90 0.72 -31.69
N ALA A 662 7.00 1.45 -31.56
CA ALA A 662 8.16 1.30 -32.44
C ALA A 662 9.46 1.32 -31.65
N ALA A 663 10.41 0.51 -32.09
CA ALA A 663 11.78 0.51 -31.57
C ALA A 663 12.77 0.20 -32.70
N VAL A 664 14.02 0.64 -32.51
CA VAL A 664 15.13 0.39 -33.43
C VAL A 664 15.84 -0.90 -33.02
N PHE A 665 16.22 -1.72 -34.00
CA PHE A 665 17.01 -2.93 -33.80
C PHE A 665 18.20 -3.00 -34.76
N THR A 666 19.25 -3.71 -34.37
CA THR A 666 20.39 -4.05 -35.26
C THR A 666 19.97 -4.99 -36.40
N GLU A 667 20.58 -4.87 -37.58
CA GLU A 667 20.39 -5.77 -38.72
C GLU A 667 21.39 -6.95 -38.72
N GLU A 668 21.53 -7.61 -37.57
CA GLU A 668 22.40 -8.78 -37.40
C GLU A 668 21.58 -10.09 -37.42
N GLU A 669 22.24 -11.27 -37.44
CA GLU A 669 21.54 -12.57 -37.37
C GLU A 669 20.68 -12.71 -36.12
N GLN A 670 21.05 -12.04 -35.02
CA GLN A 670 20.24 -11.89 -33.81
C GLN A 670 20.00 -10.39 -33.54
N PRO A 671 18.85 -9.83 -33.97
CA PRO A 671 18.54 -8.42 -33.77
C PRO A 671 18.48 -8.04 -32.29
N VAL A 672 19.10 -6.92 -31.93
CA VAL A 672 19.09 -6.37 -30.57
C VAL A 672 18.42 -5.00 -30.56
N ARG A 673 17.55 -4.73 -29.58
CA ARG A 673 16.85 -3.44 -29.44
C ARG A 673 17.82 -2.35 -28.99
N VAL A 674 17.96 -1.28 -29.78
CA VAL A 674 18.88 -0.15 -29.54
C VAL A 674 18.18 1.18 -29.23
N SER A 675 16.87 1.17 -29.02
CA SER A 675 16.08 2.33 -28.59
C SER A 675 15.01 1.96 -27.55
N GLU A 676 14.34 2.96 -26.97
CA GLU A 676 13.13 2.77 -26.17
C GLU A 676 12.01 2.39 -27.13
N ILE A 677 10.92 1.90 -26.55
CA ILE A 677 9.68 1.70 -27.27
C ILE A 677 8.95 3.05 -27.29
N SER A 678 9.07 3.79 -28.38
CA SER A 678 8.21 4.95 -28.63
C SER A 678 6.79 4.45 -28.86
N THR A 679 5.82 4.97 -28.11
CA THR A 679 4.40 4.63 -28.26
C THR A 679 3.59 5.90 -28.56
N ALA A 680 2.67 5.83 -29.51
CA ALA A 680 1.71 6.89 -29.78
C ALA A 680 0.39 6.32 -30.29
N THR A 681 -0.70 7.00 -29.95
CA THR A 681 -2.06 6.68 -30.41
C THR A 681 -2.59 7.78 -31.31
N TYR A 682 -3.02 7.44 -32.52
CA TYR A 682 -3.51 8.40 -33.50
C TYR A 682 -5.00 8.26 -33.79
N PHE A 683 -5.72 9.38 -33.70
CA PHE A 683 -7.13 9.52 -34.07
C PHE A 683 -7.25 10.52 -35.24
N ALA A 684 -7.27 10.02 -36.47
CA ALA A 684 -7.68 10.75 -37.67
C ALA A 684 -9.21 10.76 -37.81
N VAL A 685 -9.88 11.71 -37.14
CA VAL A 685 -11.34 11.84 -37.10
C VAL A 685 -11.79 13.21 -37.59
N LEU A 686 -12.95 13.27 -38.25
CA LEU A 686 -13.54 14.55 -38.65
C LEU A 686 -13.91 15.33 -37.37
N HIS A 687 -13.60 16.63 -37.35
CA HIS A 687 -13.70 17.52 -36.19
C HIS A 687 -12.63 17.33 -35.09
N GLY A 688 -11.63 16.45 -35.30
CA GLY A 688 -10.51 16.28 -34.38
C GLY A 688 -10.97 15.95 -32.94
N PRO A 689 -10.41 16.58 -31.89
CA PRO A 689 -10.75 16.27 -30.51
C PRO A 689 -12.19 16.63 -30.13
N GLU A 690 -12.84 17.56 -30.85
CA GLU A 690 -14.24 17.95 -30.62
C GLU A 690 -15.23 16.81 -30.88
N ARG A 691 -14.78 15.69 -31.48
CA ARG A 691 -15.55 14.45 -31.62
C ARG A 691 -16.03 13.91 -30.28
N PHE A 692 -15.28 14.11 -29.21
CA PHE A 692 -15.64 13.63 -27.87
C PHE A 692 -16.01 14.79 -26.96
N SER A 693 -17.13 14.63 -26.25
CA SER A 693 -17.59 15.58 -25.24
C SER A 693 -16.77 15.55 -23.94
N MET A 694 -15.91 14.55 -23.79
CA MET A 694 -15.09 14.27 -22.60
C MET A 694 -13.64 13.91 -22.97
N PRO A 695 -12.67 13.98 -22.04
CA PRO A 695 -11.29 13.57 -22.26
C PRO A 695 -11.18 12.10 -22.68
N VAL A 696 -10.05 11.75 -23.30
CA VAL A 696 -9.77 10.39 -23.79
C VAL A 696 -8.60 9.79 -23.05
N ILE A 697 -8.75 8.54 -22.61
CA ILE A 697 -7.66 7.73 -22.07
C ILE A 697 -7.47 6.49 -22.94
N THR A 698 -6.23 6.20 -23.31
CA THR A 698 -5.86 5.03 -24.11
C THR A 698 -4.86 4.16 -23.35
N ILE A 699 -5.06 2.85 -23.47
CA ILE A 699 -4.21 1.81 -22.89
C ILE A 699 -3.65 0.97 -24.04
N ALA A 700 -2.33 0.96 -24.20
CA ALA A 700 -1.64 0.10 -25.14
C ALA A 700 -0.87 -1.01 -24.40
N THR A 701 -1.25 -2.26 -24.62
CA THR A 701 -0.71 -3.44 -23.93
C THR A 701 -0.73 -4.64 -24.86
N PRO A 702 0.18 -5.63 -24.71
CA PRO A 702 0.05 -6.90 -25.44
C PRO A 702 -1.36 -7.50 -25.28
N PRO A 703 -2.08 -7.83 -26.37
CA PRO A 703 -3.40 -8.45 -26.30
C PRO A 703 -3.40 -9.75 -25.47
N SER A 704 -2.33 -10.54 -25.55
CA SER A 704 -2.17 -11.77 -24.76
C SER A 704 -2.26 -11.52 -23.24
N ALA A 705 -1.70 -10.41 -22.76
CA ALA A 705 -1.71 -10.07 -21.33
C ALA A 705 -3.13 -9.81 -20.77
N LEU A 706 -4.09 -9.49 -21.63
CA LEU A 706 -5.48 -9.31 -21.25
C LEU A 706 -6.36 -10.50 -21.61
N PHE A 707 -6.09 -11.16 -22.73
CA PHE A 707 -7.06 -12.05 -23.38
C PHE A 707 -6.59 -13.49 -23.61
N ASP A 708 -5.35 -13.84 -23.25
CA ASP A 708 -4.92 -15.23 -23.32
C ASP A 708 -5.72 -16.12 -22.35
N TYR A 709 -6.00 -17.35 -22.78
CA TYR A 709 -6.76 -18.32 -22.01
C TYR A 709 -6.07 -18.68 -20.68
N ASN A 710 -4.75 -18.84 -20.67
CA ASN A 710 -4.01 -19.25 -19.49
C ASN A 710 -3.72 -18.06 -18.57
N ASP A 711 -3.27 -16.95 -19.18
CA ASP A 711 -2.63 -15.85 -18.45
C ASP A 711 -3.27 -14.47 -18.69
N GLY A 712 -4.37 -14.39 -19.45
CA GLY A 712 -5.07 -13.14 -19.77
C GLY A 712 -5.84 -12.57 -18.58
N ALA A 713 -5.44 -11.38 -18.12
CA ALA A 713 -5.96 -10.75 -16.91
C ALA A 713 -7.42 -10.27 -16.99
N TYR A 714 -8.04 -10.27 -18.15
CA TYR A 714 -9.35 -9.70 -18.41
C TYR A 714 -10.42 -10.74 -18.79
N VAL A 715 -10.05 -12.02 -18.92
CA VAL A 715 -10.95 -13.10 -19.35
C VAL A 715 -11.28 -14.07 -18.19
N PRO A 716 -12.31 -14.92 -18.32
CA PRO A 716 -12.54 -16.00 -17.37
C PRO A 716 -11.38 -17.01 -17.37
N GLY A 717 -11.04 -17.53 -18.55
CA GLY A 717 -9.83 -18.30 -18.81
C GLY A 717 -9.73 -19.62 -18.03
N ARG A 718 -8.52 -20.17 -18.01
CA ARG A 718 -8.20 -21.49 -17.46
C ARG A 718 -8.68 -21.70 -16.02
N ILE A 719 -8.55 -20.68 -15.16
CA ILE A 719 -8.98 -20.80 -13.76
C ILE A 719 -10.47 -21.08 -13.65
N TYR A 720 -11.28 -20.40 -14.47
CA TYR A 720 -12.73 -20.61 -14.47
C TYR A 720 -13.09 -22.04 -14.94
N ASP A 721 -12.43 -22.52 -16.00
CA ASP A 721 -12.67 -23.84 -16.56
C ASP A 721 -12.19 -24.98 -15.63
N GLU A 722 -11.08 -24.80 -14.91
CA GLU A 722 -10.52 -25.79 -13.98
C GLU A 722 -11.21 -25.80 -12.61
N LEU A 723 -11.75 -24.65 -12.18
CA LEU A 723 -12.43 -24.46 -10.90
C LEU A 723 -13.87 -23.96 -11.12
N PRO A 724 -14.73 -24.72 -11.81
CA PRO A 724 -16.10 -24.29 -12.06
C PRO A 724 -16.82 -24.06 -10.72
N PRO A 725 -17.70 -23.05 -10.63
CA PRO A 725 -18.22 -22.58 -9.35
C PRO A 725 -18.96 -23.70 -8.59
N TYR A 726 -18.57 -23.90 -7.32
CA TYR A 726 -19.47 -24.43 -6.30
C TYR A 726 -20.70 -23.50 -6.19
N ASP A 727 -21.83 -24.05 -5.72
CA ASP A 727 -23.19 -23.46 -5.56
C ASP A 727 -23.35 -22.02 -5.00
N GLU A 728 -22.28 -21.24 -4.79
CA GLU A 728 -22.28 -19.94 -4.11
C GLU A 728 -21.99 -18.76 -5.07
N SER A 729 -23.04 -18.34 -5.76
CA SER A 729 -23.19 -17.07 -6.52
C SER A 729 -22.43 -16.93 -7.84
N TRP A 730 -23.21 -16.79 -8.92
CA TRP A 730 -22.78 -16.45 -10.28
C TRP A 730 -21.98 -15.13 -10.39
N MET A 731 -21.94 -14.29 -9.35
CA MET A 731 -21.17 -13.03 -9.31
C MET A 731 -19.73 -13.17 -8.77
N ALA A 732 -19.41 -14.28 -8.09
CA ALA A 732 -18.19 -14.41 -7.28
C ALA A 732 -17.12 -15.36 -7.84
N GLN A 733 -17.21 -15.73 -9.11
CA GLN A 733 -16.52 -16.89 -9.67
C GLN A 733 -15.01 -16.76 -9.71
N ASP A 734 -14.30 -17.83 -9.36
CA ASP A 734 -12.87 -17.96 -9.58
C ASP A 734 -12.56 -17.96 -11.08
N ALA A 735 -11.66 -17.07 -11.47
CA ALA A 735 -11.32 -16.83 -12.87
C ALA A 735 -9.99 -16.08 -12.99
N ASN A 736 -9.41 -16.03 -14.20
CA ASN A 736 -8.17 -15.30 -14.47
C ASN A 736 -8.28 -13.82 -14.03
N TYR A 737 -9.40 -13.17 -14.31
CA TYR A 737 -9.64 -11.79 -13.87
C TYR A 737 -9.65 -11.56 -12.35
N ARG A 738 -9.65 -12.60 -11.50
CA ARG A 738 -9.49 -12.49 -10.03
C ARG A 738 -8.05 -12.45 -9.57
N ARG A 739 -7.12 -12.87 -10.41
CA ARG A 739 -5.71 -12.91 -10.06
C ARG A 739 -5.18 -11.51 -9.76
N PRO A 740 -4.18 -11.40 -8.89
CA PRO A 740 -3.58 -10.12 -8.54
C PRO A 740 -2.63 -9.59 -9.62
N TRP A 741 -2.75 -10.05 -10.86
CA TRP A 741 -1.89 -9.68 -11.97
C TRP A 741 -1.93 -8.18 -12.26
N GLU A 742 -0.77 -7.62 -12.56
CA GLU A 742 -0.59 -6.22 -12.94
C GLU A 742 0.17 -6.14 -14.28
N PRO A 743 -0.49 -6.44 -15.41
CA PRO A 743 0.13 -6.30 -16.73
C PRO A 743 0.72 -4.91 -16.95
N ALA A 744 1.86 -4.86 -17.65
CA ALA A 744 2.47 -3.63 -18.12
C ALA A 744 1.65 -3.06 -19.28
N ALA A 745 1.44 -1.74 -19.27
CA ALA A 745 0.76 -1.02 -20.34
C ALA A 745 1.37 0.37 -20.53
N HIS A 746 1.23 0.92 -21.73
CA HIS A 746 1.45 2.33 -21.99
C HIS A 746 0.11 3.07 -21.88
N LEU A 747 0.09 4.18 -21.14
CA LEU A 747 -1.10 4.96 -20.82
C LEU A 747 -0.93 6.38 -21.37
N GLU A 748 -1.84 6.80 -22.25
CA GLU A 748 -1.91 8.20 -22.69
C GLU A 748 -3.26 8.81 -22.30
N PHE A 749 -3.24 10.05 -21.83
CA PHE A 749 -4.42 10.83 -21.50
C PHE A 749 -4.44 12.13 -22.31
N PHE A 750 -5.53 12.35 -23.03
CA PHE A 750 -5.79 13.53 -23.82
C PHE A 750 -6.92 14.33 -23.20
N GLU A 751 -6.66 15.62 -22.99
CA GLU A 751 -7.66 16.60 -22.59
C GLU A 751 -8.74 16.77 -23.65
N ARG A 752 -9.87 17.38 -23.27
CA ARG A 752 -11.02 17.56 -24.17
C ARG A 752 -10.66 18.37 -25.43
N ASP A 753 -9.70 19.27 -25.33
CA ASP A 753 -9.18 20.05 -26.46
C ASP A 753 -8.16 19.29 -27.31
N GLY A 754 -7.89 18.02 -26.99
CA GLY A 754 -6.92 17.16 -27.66
C GLY A 754 -5.49 17.29 -27.14
N GLY A 755 -5.23 18.18 -26.18
CA GLY A 755 -3.91 18.34 -25.57
C GLY A 755 -3.47 17.06 -24.86
N SER A 756 -2.24 16.60 -25.09
CA SER A 756 -1.67 15.49 -24.31
C SER A 756 -1.38 15.96 -22.89
N ALA A 757 -1.91 15.26 -21.90
CA ALA A 757 -1.65 15.53 -20.49
C ALA A 757 -0.47 14.70 -19.98
N PHE A 758 -0.53 13.38 -20.19
CA PHE A 758 0.57 12.47 -19.87
C PHE A 758 0.59 11.31 -20.87
N ALA A 759 1.77 10.76 -21.08
CA ALA A 759 2.04 9.53 -21.82
C ALA A 759 3.12 8.77 -21.05
N ILE A 760 2.74 7.70 -20.34
CA ILE A 760 3.65 6.98 -19.44
C ILE A 760 3.45 5.48 -19.55
N ASP A 761 4.53 4.72 -19.33
CA ASP A 761 4.41 3.30 -19.03
C ASP A 761 3.98 3.10 -17.58
N GLY A 762 3.06 2.16 -17.36
CA GLY A 762 2.44 1.91 -16.08
C GLY A 762 1.86 0.51 -15.95
N GLY A 763 1.35 0.22 -14.76
CA GLY A 763 0.67 -1.04 -14.46
C GLY A 763 -0.84 -0.88 -14.56
N ILE A 764 -1.52 -1.90 -15.08
CA ILE A 764 -2.99 -2.00 -15.04
C ILE A 764 -3.41 -3.23 -14.26
N ARG A 765 -4.47 -3.15 -13.45
CA ARG A 765 -5.01 -4.32 -12.74
C ARG A 765 -6.51 -4.26 -12.62
N VAL A 766 -7.20 -5.38 -12.86
CA VAL A 766 -8.65 -5.47 -12.64
C VAL A 766 -9.01 -5.11 -11.19
N HIS A 767 -10.05 -4.29 -11.02
CA HIS A 767 -10.51 -3.72 -9.75
C HIS A 767 -11.93 -4.18 -9.38
N GLY A 768 -12.22 -4.14 -8.08
CA GLY A 768 -13.49 -4.54 -7.46
C GLY A 768 -13.47 -5.97 -6.93
N ALA A 769 -14.59 -6.38 -6.36
CA ALA A 769 -14.84 -7.73 -5.83
C ALA A 769 -15.75 -8.53 -6.78
N TYR A 770 -17.07 -8.29 -6.73
CA TYR A 770 -18.02 -8.90 -7.66
C TYR A 770 -17.87 -8.33 -9.08
N SER A 771 -17.60 -7.02 -9.20
CA SER A 771 -17.53 -6.35 -10.50
C SER A 771 -16.42 -6.79 -11.44
N ARG A 772 -15.51 -7.64 -10.97
CA ARG A 772 -14.49 -8.26 -11.81
C ARG A 772 -15.11 -9.17 -12.86
N SER A 773 -16.32 -9.69 -12.62
CA SER A 773 -17.06 -10.51 -13.57
C SER A 773 -17.78 -9.70 -14.66
N HIS A 774 -17.87 -8.37 -14.54
CA HIS A 774 -18.58 -7.52 -15.52
C HIS A 774 -17.86 -7.51 -16.88
N PRO A 775 -18.57 -7.27 -18.00
CA PRO A 775 -17.95 -7.23 -19.33
C PRO A 775 -17.03 -6.00 -19.46
N LEU A 776 -17.49 -4.85 -18.97
CA LEU A 776 -16.67 -3.66 -18.81
C LEU A 776 -16.06 -3.65 -17.39
N LYS A 777 -14.89 -4.28 -17.19
CA LYS A 777 -14.19 -4.37 -15.89
C LYS A 777 -13.52 -3.07 -15.50
N SER A 778 -13.64 -2.68 -14.24
CA SER A 778 -12.87 -1.56 -13.68
C SER A 778 -11.38 -1.86 -13.63
N LEU A 779 -10.52 -0.87 -13.87
CA LEU A 779 -9.06 -1.02 -13.83
C LEU A 779 -8.47 -0.07 -12.78
N ARG A 780 -7.52 -0.54 -11.99
CA ARG A 780 -6.56 0.30 -11.26
C ARG A 780 -5.42 0.64 -12.23
N LEU A 781 -5.02 1.91 -12.24
CA LEU A 781 -3.87 2.42 -12.98
C LEU A 781 -2.76 2.75 -11.98
N TYR A 782 -1.54 2.34 -12.30
CA TYR A 782 -0.37 2.53 -11.44
C TYR A 782 0.73 3.24 -12.21
N ALA A 783 1.14 4.40 -11.71
CA ALA A 783 2.44 4.95 -12.04
C ALA A 783 3.45 4.33 -11.07
N ARG A 784 4.40 3.56 -11.61
CA ARG A 784 5.46 2.92 -10.82
C ARG A 784 6.74 2.87 -11.65
N LYS A 785 7.87 3.06 -10.97
CA LYS A 785 9.21 2.83 -11.53
C LYS A 785 9.42 1.42 -12.10
N LEU A 786 8.61 0.45 -11.67
CA LEU A 786 8.62 -0.89 -12.25
C LEU A 786 8.35 -0.90 -13.78
N TYR A 787 7.56 0.07 -14.28
CA TYR A 787 7.14 0.09 -15.68
C TYR A 787 7.77 1.21 -16.50
N GLY A 788 8.20 2.28 -15.84
CA GLY A 788 8.81 3.46 -16.46
C GLY A 788 9.70 4.17 -15.44
N VAL A 789 9.86 5.49 -15.58
CA VAL A 789 10.84 6.23 -14.77
C VAL A 789 10.23 6.93 -13.55
N THR A 790 8.93 7.22 -13.58
CA THR A 790 8.21 7.95 -12.51
C THR A 790 7.25 7.06 -11.70
N ASP A 791 6.98 7.46 -10.46
CA ASP A 791 5.90 6.90 -9.64
C ASP A 791 4.60 7.75 -9.68
N TYR A 792 4.53 8.76 -10.55
CA TYR A 792 3.41 9.70 -10.60
C TYR A 792 2.84 9.88 -12.01
N PHE A 793 1.52 9.98 -12.09
CA PHE A 793 0.81 10.67 -13.15
C PHE A 793 0.93 12.18 -12.87
N GLU A 794 1.84 12.88 -13.54
CA GLU A 794 2.06 14.32 -13.36
C GLU A 794 1.07 15.14 -14.18
N HIS A 795 -0.15 15.25 -13.69
CA HIS A 795 -1.18 16.11 -14.26
C HIS A 795 -2.27 16.44 -13.23
N SER A 796 -2.88 17.62 -13.36
CA SER A 796 -4.11 17.97 -12.65
C SER A 796 -5.32 17.23 -13.24
N ILE A 797 -5.40 15.92 -12.99
CA ILE A 797 -6.44 15.01 -13.52
C ILE A 797 -7.85 15.54 -13.24
N PHE A 798 -8.08 16.08 -12.04
CA PHE A 798 -9.33 16.68 -11.60
C PHE A 798 -9.18 18.20 -11.53
N PRO A 799 -9.65 18.96 -12.54
CA PRO A 799 -9.45 20.39 -12.59
C PRO A 799 -9.96 21.11 -11.34
N GLY A 800 -9.14 22.00 -10.78
CA GLY A 800 -9.46 22.76 -9.56
C GLY A 800 -9.36 21.96 -8.25
N ALA A 801 -8.83 20.73 -8.29
CA ALA A 801 -8.57 19.97 -7.08
C ALA A 801 -7.47 20.62 -6.23
N THR A 802 -7.78 20.86 -4.97
CA THR A 802 -6.85 21.36 -3.96
C THR A 802 -6.83 20.44 -2.75
N ARG A 803 -5.78 20.55 -1.93
CA ARG A 803 -5.69 19.84 -0.66
C ARG A 803 -6.85 20.21 0.25
N ARG A 804 -7.31 19.24 1.03
CA ARG A 804 -8.45 19.38 1.95
C ARG A 804 -8.06 20.10 3.23
N ASP A 805 -6.81 19.97 3.66
CA ASP A 805 -6.25 20.69 4.79
C ASP A 805 -5.69 22.08 4.43
N ASP A 806 -5.33 22.28 3.15
CA ASP A 806 -4.90 23.56 2.62
C ASP A 806 -5.51 23.82 1.22
N PRO A 807 -6.64 24.56 1.16
CA PRO A 807 -7.30 24.89 -0.09
C PRO A 807 -6.46 25.75 -1.06
N THR A 808 -5.29 26.26 -0.66
CA THR A 808 -4.39 27.02 -1.54
C THR A 808 -3.38 26.14 -2.28
N SER A 809 -3.20 24.89 -1.84
CA SER A 809 -2.29 23.93 -2.45
C SER A 809 -3.02 23.07 -3.50
N PRO A 810 -2.69 23.18 -4.80
CA PRO A 810 -3.30 22.34 -5.84
C PRO A 810 -2.82 20.88 -5.76
N ILE A 811 -3.61 19.95 -6.30
CA ILE A 811 -3.24 18.54 -6.46
C ILE A 811 -2.99 18.27 -7.95
N ASP A 812 -1.72 18.20 -8.33
CA ASP A 812 -1.23 18.13 -9.70
C ASP A 812 -0.53 16.81 -10.04
N ARG A 813 -0.51 15.84 -9.12
CA ARG A 813 0.08 14.52 -9.34
C ARG A 813 -0.59 13.41 -8.53
N TYR A 814 -0.61 12.20 -9.09
CA TYR A 814 -1.27 11.04 -8.48
C TYR A 814 -0.43 9.78 -8.66
N ARG A 815 -0.30 8.92 -7.65
CA ARG A 815 0.39 7.61 -7.80
C ARG A 815 -0.52 6.52 -8.36
N ARG A 816 -1.81 6.61 -8.03
CA ARG A 816 -2.82 5.58 -8.34
C ARG A 816 -4.15 6.22 -8.71
N LEU A 817 -4.77 5.69 -9.75
CA LEU A 817 -6.10 6.08 -10.20
C LEU A 817 -6.95 4.83 -10.41
N ILE A 818 -8.28 5.00 -10.45
CA ILE A 818 -9.21 3.95 -10.85
C ILE A 818 -9.97 4.39 -12.08
N LEU A 819 -9.93 3.57 -13.12
CA LEU A 819 -10.79 3.65 -14.29
C LEU A 819 -12.04 2.78 -14.05
N ARG A 820 -13.02 3.33 -13.32
CA ARG A 820 -14.22 2.61 -12.85
C ARG A 820 -15.24 2.49 -13.97
N SER A 821 -15.86 1.33 -14.12
CA SER A 821 -16.92 1.07 -15.11
C SER A 821 -18.27 1.68 -14.76
N GLY A 822 -18.34 2.62 -13.82
CA GLY A 822 -19.61 3.20 -13.34
C GLY A 822 -20.51 2.25 -12.55
N GLN A 823 -20.27 0.92 -12.61
CA GLN A 823 -20.90 -0.21 -11.89
C GLN A 823 -22.44 -0.34 -11.98
N SER A 824 -23.13 0.76 -12.23
CA SER A 824 -24.49 0.89 -12.73
C SER A 824 -24.54 0.91 -14.27
N LEU A 825 -23.61 0.20 -14.94
CA LEU A 825 -23.41 0.11 -16.39
C LEU A 825 -24.71 -0.12 -17.18
N PHE A 826 -25.57 -0.99 -16.66
CA PHE A 826 -26.83 -1.38 -17.27
C PHE A 826 -27.97 -0.39 -17.02
N ARG A 827 -27.75 0.64 -16.19
CA ARG A 827 -28.72 1.69 -15.85
C ARG A 827 -28.27 3.06 -16.38
N SER A 828 -27.52 3.79 -15.57
CA SER A 828 -27.23 5.22 -15.77
C SER A 828 -25.75 5.53 -15.93
N HIS A 829 -24.88 4.63 -15.46
CA HIS A 829 -23.43 4.79 -15.46
C HIS A 829 -22.86 5.91 -14.58
N MET A 830 -23.70 6.60 -13.78
CA MET A 830 -23.32 7.86 -13.11
C MET A 830 -23.62 7.95 -11.61
N GLN A 831 -24.49 7.10 -11.05
CA GLN A 831 -25.03 7.27 -9.69
C GLN A 831 -23.95 7.52 -8.63
N ASP A 832 -22.97 6.62 -8.53
CA ASP A 832 -21.89 6.76 -7.55
C ASP A 832 -21.04 8.01 -7.75
N ALA A 833 -20.68 8.32 -8.99
CA ALA A 833 -19.88 9.48 -9.32
C ALA A 833 -20.58 10.81 -8.99
N VAL A 834 -21.83 10.97 -9.41
CA VAL A 834 -22.58 12.22 -9.24
C VAL A 834 -22.89 12.48 -7.78
N ILE A 835 -23.28 11.45 -7.02
CA ILE A 835 -23.57 11.57 -5.59
C ILE A 835 -22.33 12.04 -4.84
N GLN A 836 -21.20 11.34 -5.04
CA GLN A 836 -19.95 11.70 -4.36
C GLN A 836 -19.47 13.09 -4.78
N GLN A 837 -19.51 13.43 -6.08
CA GLN A 837 -19.09 14.75 -6.55
C GLN A 837 -19.93 15.89 -5.99
N GLN A 838 -21.25 15.70 -5.90
CA GLN A 838 -22.16 16.69 -5.34
C GLN A 838 -21.93 16.91 -3.85
N MET A 839 -21.42 15.91 -3.12
CA MET A 839 -21.11 16.01 -1.70
C MET A 839 -19.66 16.43 -1.43
N ASN A 840 -18.75 16.20 -2.38
CA ASN A 840 -17.31 16.42 -2.21
C ASN A 840 -16.97 17.90 -1.91
N GLY A 841 -16.25 18.14 -0.82
CA GLY A 841 -15.90 19.49 -0.34
C GLY A 841 -17.07 20.28 0.28
N ARG A 842 -18.24 19.65 0.45
CA ARG A 842 -19.43 20.25 1.08
C ARG A 842 -19.87 19.52 2.34
N LEU A 843 -19.58 18.22 2.43
CA LEU A 843 -19.71 17.41 3.63
C LEU A 843 -18.31 17.10 4.17
N GLU A 844 -18.20 16.91 5.49
CA GLU A 844 -16.95 16.59 6.20
C GLU A 844 -16.62 15.08 6.13
N ILE A 845 -16.70 14.48 4.94
CA ILE A 845 -16.39 13.08 4.69
C ILE A 845 -15.44 12.90 3.52
N GLU A 846 -14.66 11.83 3.55
CA GLU A 846 -13.79 11.50 2.43
C GLU A 846 -14.61 10.91 1.28
N LEU A 847 -14.60 11.63 0.17
CA LEU A 847 -15.30 11.27 -1.06
C LEU A 847 -14.35 11.38 -2.24
N LEU A 848 -14.53 10.53 -3.24
CA LEU A 848 -13.62 10.42 -4.37
C LEU A 848 -14.05 11.36 -5.48
N ARG A 849 -13.15 12.25 -5.91
CA ARG A 849 -13.35 13.05 -7.12
C ARG A 849 -13.50 12.14 -8.34
N TYR A 850 -14.22 12.63 -9.35
CA TYR A 850 -14.36 11.91 -10.61
C TYR A 850 -14.24 12.80 -11.84
N ARG A 851 -13.93 12.13 -12.95
CA ARG A 851 -13.96 12.69 -14.29
C ARG A 851 -14.39 11.61 -15.28
N PRO A 852 -15.49 11.79 -16.05
CA PRO A 852 -15.85 10.83 -17.09
C PRO A 852 -14.86 10.92 -18.26
N VAL A 853 -14.53 9.79 -18.85
CA VAL A 853 -13.57 9.68 -19.95
C VAL A 853 -14.03 8.66 -20.99
N VAL A 854 -13.66 8.88 -22.25
CA VAL A 854 -13.71 7.84 -23.27
C VAL A 854 -12.47 6.98 -23.16
N HIS A 855 -12.65 5.67 -23.11
CA HIS A 855 -11.56 4.71 -22.92
C HIS A 855 -11.33 3.87 -24.18
N PHE A 856 -10.07 3.76 -24.57
CA PHE A 856 -9.60 2.88 -25.64
C PHE A 856 -8.60 1.85 -25.12
N VAL A 857 -8.67 0.62 -25.65
CA VAL A 857 -7.67 -0.42 -25.43
C VAL A 857 -7.10 -0.81 -26.79
N ASN A 858 -5.79 -0.71 -26.97
CA ASN A 858 -5.10 -0.98 -28.23
C ASN A 858 -5.74 -0.30 -29.45
N GLY A 859 -6.23 0.93 -29.25
CA GLY A 859 -6.92 1.71 -30.27
C GLY A 859 -8.38 1.33 -30.51
N GLU A 860 -8.92 0.26 -29.92
CA GLU A 860 -10.34 -0.08 -30.04
C GLU A 860 -11.18 0.61 -28.95
N TYR A 861 -12.31 1.20 -29.33
CA TYR A 861 -13.23 1.85 -28.39
C TYR A 861 -13.76 0.86 -27.35
N TRP A 862 -13.50 1.16 -26.09
CA TRP A 862 -13.87 0.31 -24.96
C TRP A 862 -15.03 0.88 -24.14
N GLY A 863 -15.54 2.07 -24.49
CA GLY A 863 -16.66 2.70 -23.81
C GLY A 863 -16.29 3.84 -22.88
N ILE A 864 -17.27 4.20 -22.06
CA ILE A 864 -17.19 5.33 -21.12
C ILE A 864 -16.72 4.76 -19.79
N LYS A 865 -15.81 5.47 -19.12
CA LYS A 865 -15.31 5.13 -17.79
C LYS A 865 -15.37 6.36 -16.89
N ASN A 866 -15.49 6.12 -15.59
CA ASN A 866 -15.31 7.15 -14.57
C ASN A 866 -13.88 7.03 -14.05
N LEU A 867 -13.00 7.97 -14.43
CA LEU A 867 -11.69 8.11 -13.80
C LEU A 867 -11.89 8.68 -12.39
N ARG A 868 -11.34 8.01 -11.38
CA ARG A 868 -11.53 8.32 -9.96
C ARG A 868 -10.20 8.36 -9.23
N GLU A 869 -10.16 9.17 -8.18
CA GLU A 869 -9.24 8.95 -7.08
C GLU A 869 -9.42 7.54 -6.51
N ARG A 870 -8.37 7.00 -5.88
CA ARG A 870 -8.40 5.72 -5.18
C ARG A 870 -8.18 5.96 -3.70
N PHE A 871 -9.16 5.63 -2.85
CA PHE A 871 -8.93 5.65 -1.41
C PHE A 871 -7.89 4.60 -1.01
N ASP A 872 -6.72 5.07 -0.57
CA ASP A 872 -5.64 4.34 0.07
C ASP A 872 -4.70 5.36 0.72
N ARG A 873 -3.55 4.94 1.25
CA ARG A 873 -2.58 5.87 1.85
C ARG A 873 -2.11 6.99 0.90
N PHE A 874 -2.13 6.77 -0.42
CA PHE A 874 -1.72 7.78 -1.40
C PHE A 874 -2.83 8.79 -1.72
N PHE A 875 -4.10 8.44 -1.49
CA PHE A 875 -5.18 9.44 -1.47
C PHE A 875 -4.99 10.43 -0.33
N ILE A 876 -4.59 9.94 0.85
CA ILE A 876 -4.31 10.78 2.01
C ILE A 876 -3.06 11.64 1.78
N GLU A 877 -2.00 11.10 1.16
CA GLU A 877 -0.85 11.89 0.69
C GLU A 877 -1.29 13.05 -0.22
N ALA A 878 -2.05 12.76 -1.28
CA ALA A 878 -2.48 13.77 -2.23
C ALA A 878 -3.43 14.82 -1.63
N ASN A 879 -4.35 14.40 -0.76
CA ASN A 879 -5.40 15.28 -0.22
C ASN A 879 -5.00 16.02 1.06
N TYR A 880 -4.05 15.50 1.84
CA TYR A 880 -3.67 16.05 3.15
C TYR A 880 -2.16 16.29 3.33
N GLY A 881 -1.32 15.93 2.35
CA GLY A 881 0.14 16.05 2.45
C GLY A 881 0.75 15.26 3.61
N ILE A 882 0.09 14.19 4.04
CA ILE A 882 0.56 13.29 5.10
C ILE A 882 1.41 12.20 4.45
N ASP A 883 2.55 11.87 5.07
CA ASP A 883 3.41 10.77 4.63
C ASP A 883 2.59 9.46 4.60
N PRO A 884 2.59 8.71 3.47
CA PRO A 884 1.89 7.44 3.37
C PRO A 884 2.16 6.44 4.51
N ASP A 885 3.34 6.47 5.13
CA ASP A 885 3.69 5.56 6.24
C ASP A 885 3.08 5.99 7.59
N ASP A 886 2.63 7.23 7.70
CA ASP A 886 1.90 7.77 8.86
C ASP A 886 0.39 7.58 8.76
N VAL A 887 -0.12 6.93 7.71
CA VAL A 887 -1.55 6.75 7.48
C VAL A 887 -2.03 5.42 8.05
N ILE A 888 -3.15 5.46 8.77
CA ILE A 888 -3.88 4.28 9.24
C ILE A 888 -5.25 4.27 8.56
N VAL A 889 -5.63 3.13 7.97
CA VAL A 889 -6.96 2.89 7.40
C VAL A 889 -7.52 1.56 7.87
N VAL A 890 -8.75 1.62 8.36
CA VAL A 890 -9.57 0.45 8.71
C VAL A 890 -10.76 0.38 7.76
N GLU A 891 -10.89 -0.70 7.02
CA GLU A 891 -12.02 -1.00 6.13
C GLU A 891 -13.08 -1.83 6.87
N GLY A 892 -14.13 -1.16 7.33
CA GLY A 892 -15.25 -1.74 8.05
C GLY A 892 -15.56 -1.03 9.38
N PRO A 893 -16.69 -1.38 10.02
CA PRO A 893 -17.25 -0.56 11.09
C PRO A 893 -16.60 -0.77 12.46
N PHE A 894 -15.86 -1.86 12.68
CA PHE A 894 -15.50 -2.31 14.03
C PHE A 894 -14.03 -2.20 14.41
N GLY A 895 -13.10 -2.06 13.46
CA GLY A 895 -11.68 -1.98 13.78
C GLY A 895 -11.01 -3.31 14.10
N PHE A 896 -11.50 -4.44 13.60
CA PHE A 896 -10.81 -5.72 13.78
C PHE A 896 -9.49 -5.79 13.00
N ASP A 897 -8.55 -6.64 13.42
CA ASP A 897 -7.26 -6.80 12.73
C ASP A 897 -7.41 -7.13 11.23
N ARG A 898 -8.42 -7.93 10.86
CA ARG A 898 -8.75 -8.24 9.44
C ARG A 898 -9.24 -7.03 8.63
N GLN A 899 -9.64 -5.96 9.31
CA GLN A 899 -10.12 -4.71 8.72
C GLN A 899 -9.01 -3.67 8.61
N LEU A 900 -7.84 -3.88 9.21
CA LEU A 900 -6.68 -3.00 9.01
C LEU A 900 -6.12 -3.20 7.60
N VAL A 901 -6.30 -2.20 6.74
CA VAL A 901 -5.85 -2.25 5.33
C VAL A 901 -4.61 -1.40 5.06
N GLU A 902 -4.39 -0.35 5.86
CA GLU A 902 -3.16 0.45 5.85
C GLU A 902 -2.75 0.70 7.31
N GLY A 903 -1.48 0.47 7.63
CA GLY A 903 -0.93 0.65 8.98
C GLY A 903 -0.07 -0.53 9.44
N GLU A 904 0.57 -0.35 10.59
CA GLU A 904 1.27 -1.39 11.34
C GLU A 904 0.24 -2.20 12.14
N PRO A 905 0.47 -3.51 12.34
CA PRO A 905 -0.48 -4.31 13.09
C PRO A 905 -0.71 -3.71 14.48
N ARG A 906 -1.99 -3.57 14.88
CA ARG A 906 -2.54 -2.91 16.09
C ARG A 906 -2.99 -1.46 15.95
N ASP A 907 -2.74 -0.81 14.83
CA ASP A 907 -3.17 0.57 14.64
C ASP A 907 -4.70 0.78 14.62
N ASN A 908 -5.44 -0.28 14.34
CA ASN A 908 -6.89 -0.37 14.37
C ASN A 908 -7.49 -0.35 15.78
N ARG A 909 -6.73 -0.75 16.80
CA ARG A 909 -7.25 -0.97 18.16
C ARG A 909 -7.86 0.26 18.83
N PRO A 910 -7.30 1.48 18.68
CA PRO A 910 -7.94 2.69 19.18
C PRO A 910 -9.33 2.93 18.56
N TYR A 911 -9.57 2.50 17.32
CA TYR A 911 -10.89 2.60 16.70
C TYR A 911 -11.86 1.58 17.30
N ASN A 912 -11.43 0.31 17.43
CA ASN A 912 -12.25 -0.72 18.07
C ASN A 912 -12.63 -0.35 19.52
N ALA A 913 -11.65 0.12 20.30
CA ALA A 913 -11.88 0.58 21.67
C ALA A 913 -12.86 1.75 21.75
N LEU A 914 -12.80 2.68 20.80
CA LEU A 914 -13.75 3.79 20.70
C LEU A 914 -15.16 3.29 20.35
N HIS A 915 -15.28 2.40 19.37
CA HIS A 915 -16.56 1.81 18.96
C HIS A 915 -17.24 1.10 20.15
N THR A 916 -16.50 0.22 20.84
CA THR A 916 -16.98 -0.50 22.04
C THR A 916 -17.33 0.47 23.16
N PHE A 917 -16.48 1.46 23.44
CA PHE A 917 -16.77 2.48 24.46
C PHE A 917 -18.10 3.20 24.20
N ILE A 918 -18.35 3.62 22.96
CA ILE A 918 -19.61 4.30 22.61
C ILE A 918 -20.82 3.38 22.79
N ALA A 919 -20.70 2.11 22.38
CA ALA A 919 -21.80 1.14 22.48
C ALA A 919 -22.15 0.76 23.93
N GLU A 920 -21.16 0.72 24.83
CA GLU A 920 -21.33 0.23 26.20
C GLU A 920 -21.57 1.34 27.24
N ASN A 921 -21.31 2.60 26.90
CA ASN A 921 -21.43 3.72 27.84
C ASN A 921 -22.64 4.60 27.55
N ASP A 922 -23.13 5.27 28.59
CA ASP A 922 -24.25 6.20 28.45
C ASP A 922 -23.77 7.54 27.88
N MET A 923 -24.03 7.76 26.59
CA MET A 923 -23.63 9.00 25.90
C MET A 923 -24.36 10.26 26.40
N ARG A 924 -25.33 10.14 27.34
CA ARG A 924 -25.86 11.30 28.09
C ARG A 924 -24.85 11.90 29.05
N ASP A 925 -23.81 11.15 29.44
CA ASP A 925 -22.72 11.65 30.28
C ASP A 925 -21.82 12.62 29.50
N PRO A 926 -21.70 13.89 29.93
CA PRO A 926 -20.81 14.86 29.29
C PRO A 926 -19.34 14.42 29.23
N ALA A 927 -18.84 13.68 30.23
CA ALA A 927 -17.46 13.21 30.24
C ALA A 927 -17.23 12.11 29.20
N ALA A 928 -18.19 11.19 29.06
CA ALA A 928 -18.15 10.17 28.02
C ALA A 928 -18.19 10.80 26.62
N TYR A 929 -19.08 11.76 26.40
CA TYR A 929 -19.17 12.44 25.11
C TYR A 929 -17.95 13.31 24.79
N ALA A 930 -17.35 13.97 25.80
CA ALA A 930 -16.10 14.71 25.63
C ALA A 930 -14.93 13.82 25.17
N ARG A 931 -14.88 12.57 25.63
CA ARG A 931 -13.92 11.57 25.13
C ARG A 931 -14.15 11.26 23.65
N VAL A 932 -15.39 11.06 23.23
CA VAL A 932 -15.74 10.81 21.82
C VAL A 932 -15.23 11.95 20.93
N ASN A 933 -15.51 13.21 21.31
CA ASN A 933 -15.06 14.39 20.57
C ASN A 933 -13.52 14.52 20.46
N ARG A 934 -12.78 13.94 21.41
CA ARG A 934 -11.31 13.93 21.38
C ARG A 934 -10.76 12.86 20.44
N GLU A 935 -11.42 11.70 20.35
CA GLU A 935 -10.88 10.53 19.64
C GLU A 935 -11.39 10.40 18.18
N MET A 936 -12.53 11.00 17.86
CA MET A 936 -13.08 11.04 16.50
C MET A 936 -13.56 12.43 16.09
N ASP A 937 -13.58 12.65 14.78
CA ASP A 937 -14.30 13.76 14.20
C ASP A 937 -15.80 13.41 14.11
N VAL A 938 -16.55 13.83 15.13
CA VAL A 938 -17.99 13.56 15.23
C VAL A 938 -18.78 14.13 14.06
N VAL A 939 -18.32 15.26 13.50
CA VAL A 939 -18.97 15.87 12.33
C VAL A 939 -18.80 14.98 11.11
N SER A 940 -17.60 14.41 10.93
CA SER A 940 -17.34 13.45 9.86
C SER A 940 -18.25 12.22 9.95
N PHE A 941 -18.43 11.67 11.15
CA PHE A 941 -19.33 10.54 11.36
C PHE A 941 -20.81 10.88 11.10
N ILE A 942 -21.26 12.06 11.54
CA ILE A 942 -22.62 12.55 11.27
C ILE A 942 -22.85 12.67 9.76
N ASP A 943 -21.91 13.28 9.04
CA ASP A 943 -22.02 13.53 7.61
C ASP A 943 -21.97 12.23 6.79
N TYR A 944 -21.19 11.23 7.23
CA TYR A 944 -21.19 9.88 6.65
C TYR A 944 -22.58 9.24 6.72
N ASN A 945 -23.20 9.28 7.89
CA ASN A 945 -24.55 8.74 8.08
C ASN A 945 -25.59 9.52 7.28
N ILE A 946 -25.49 10.86 7.26
CA ILE A 946 -26.39 11.70 6.47
C ILE A 946 -26.28 11.38 4.97
N ALA A 947 -25.07 11.25 4.43
CA ALA A 947 -24.84 10.94 3.01
C ALA A 947 -25.49 9.60 2.63
N ARG A 948 -25.28 8.57 3.45
CA ARG A 948 -25.87 7.23 3.26
C ARG A 948 -27.38 7.22 3.44
N ILE A 949 -27.91 7.87 4.47
CA ILE A 949 -29.34 7.94 4.72
C ILE A 949 -30.03 8.70 3.58
N TYR A 950 -29.53 9.86 3.17
CA TYR A 950 -30.13 10.66 2.11
C TYR A 950 -30.16 9.92 0.77
N SER A 951 -29.06 9.27 0.38
CA SER A 951 -28.91 8.63 -0.94
C SER A 951 -29.90 7.48 -1.17
N GLY A 952 -30.50 6.94 -0.11
CA GLY A 952 -31.43 5.81 -0.18
C GLY A 952 -30.73 4.47 -0.36
N ASP A 953 -29.40 4.47 -0.32
CA ASP A 953 -28.55 3.29 -0.35
C ASP A 953 -28.67 2.48 0.96
N ARG A 954 -28.55 1.16 0.91
CA ARG A 954 -28.65 0.26 2.08
C ARG A 954 -27.45 -0.69 2.20
N ASP A 955 -26.38 -0.42 1.48
CA ASP A 955 -25.23 -1.32 1.37
C ASP A 955 -24.03 -0.86 2.23
N GLY A 956 -24.17 0.24 2.96
CA GLY A 956 -23.08 0.96 3.61
C GLY A 956 -22.89 0.74 5.12
N VAL A 957 -23.77 -0.01 5.80
CA VAL A 957 -23.77 -0.14 7.28
C VAL A 957 -22.68 -1.09 7.80
N ASN A 958 -22.44 -2.21 7.13
CA ASN A 958 -21.38 -3.16 7.48
C ASN A 958 -20.20 -3.14 6.48
N ASP A 959 -20.51 -2.88 5.22
CA ASP A 959 -19.60 -2.87 4.09
C ASP A 959 -19.53 -1.45 3.50
N HIS A 960 -18.57 -1.19 2.61
CA HIS A 960 -18.41 0.11 1.94
C HIS A 960 -18.20 1.31 2.88
N VAL A 961 -17.62 1.06 4.05
CA VAL A 961 -17.20 2.06 5.03
C VAL A 961 -15.73 1.85 5.35
N ALA A 962 -14.98 2.93 5.44
CA ALA A 962 -13.64 2.92 5.97
C ALA A 962 -13.46 4.10 6.92
N VAL A 963 -12.58 3.94 7.89
CA VAL A 963 -12.14 5.02 8.76
C VAL A 963 -10.64 5.19 8.67
N TRP A 964 -10.18 6.42 8.80
CA TRP A 964 -8.77 6.73 8.70
C TRP A 964 -8.33 7.76 9.74
N ARG A 965 -7.03 7.79 10.01
CA ARG A 965 -6.36 8.82 10.82
C ARG A 965 -4.88 8.88 10.48
N LYS A 966 -4.22 9.96 10.91
CA LYS A 966 -2.78 10.03 11.06
C LYS A 966 -2.30 9.25 12.30
N ARG A 967 -1.15 8.59 12.21
CA ARG A 967 -0.42 7.89 13.28
C ARG A 967 0.21 8.89 14.26
N THR A 968 -0.62 9.65 14.95
CA THR A 968 -0.24 10.61 16.01
C THR A 968 -1.28 10.59 17.11
N ALA A 969 -0.94 11.02 18.32
CA ALA A 969 -1.93 11.15 19.40
C ALA A 969 -3.05 12.14 19.02
N PRO A 970 -4.30 11.92 19.46
CA PRO A 970 -5.39 12.85 19.15
C PRO A 970 -5.16 14.24 19.75
N ASP A 971 -5.14 15.26 18.90
CA ASP A 971 -5.01 16.68 19.26
C ASP A 971 -6.01 17.52 18.46
N PRO A 972 -7.21 17.80 19.02
CA PRO A 972 -8.25 18.57 18.34
C PRO A 972 -7.86 20.01 17.94
N THR A 973 -6.70 20.51 18.37
CA THR A 973 -6.21 21.85 18.01
C THR A 973 -5.36 21.85 16.73
N ALA A 974 -4.88 20.68 16.30
CA ALA A 974 -4.16 20.54 15.03
C ALA A 974 -5.09 20.70 13.83
N GLY A 975 -4.49 20.99 12.66
CA GLY A 975 -5.24 21.17 11.42
C GLY A 975 -6.04 19.90 11.01
N PRO A 976 -7.10 20.06 10.20
CA PRO A 976 -7.91 18.94 9.71
C PRO A 976 -7.05 17.82 9.11
N GLY A 977 -7.30 16.58 9.50
CA GLY A 977 -6.53 15.40 9.07
C GLY A 977 -5.21 15.17 9.82
N HIS A 978 -4.64 16.18 10.47
CA HIS A 978 -3.38 16.09 11.22
C HIS A 978 -3.55 15.89 12.74
N ASP A 979 -4.78 15.96 13.21
CA ASP A 979 -5.19 15.89 14.62
C ASP A 979 -5.30 14.48 15.20
N GLY A 980 -4.97 13.43 14.44
CA GLY A 980 -5.05 12.05 14.91
C GLY A 980 -6.47 11.55 15.24
N ARG A 981 -7.53 12.30 14.91
CA ARG A 981 -8.92 11.88 15.09
C ARG A 981 -9.38 10.98 13.95
N TRP A 982 -10.22 9.99 14.26
CA TRP A 982 -10.85 9.11 13.26
C TRP A 982 -11.84 9.90 12.38
N ARG A 983 -11.77 9.66 11.06
CA ARG A 983 -12.65 10.24 10.04
C ARG A 983 -13.18 9.17 9.09
N TRP A 984 -14.33 9.43 8.47
CA TRP A 984 -15.04 8.43 7.66
C TRP A 984 -14.85 8.65 6.15
N HIS A 985 -14.67 7.54 5.46
CA HIS A 985 -14.72 7.38 4.01
C HIS A 985 -15.83 6.40 3.64
N THR A 986 -16.41 6.58 2.46
CA THR A 986 -17.49 5.76 1.95
C THR A 986 -17.48 5.70 0.41
N TRP A 987 -17.92 4.58 -0.16
CA TRP A 987 -17.97 4.38 -1.62
C TRP A 987 -19.13 3.48 -2.05
N ASP A 988 -19.32 3.27 -3.35
CA ASP A 988 -20.32 2.33 -3.86
C ASP A 988 -21.77 2.77 -3.64
N PHE A 989 -22.14 3.92 -4.20
CA PHE A 989 -23.53 4.37 -4.23
C PHE A 989 -24.30 3.85 -5.46
N ASP A 990 -23.91 2.70 -6.02
CA ASP A 990 -24.47 2.20 -7.27
C ASP A 990 -25.94 1.75 -7.14
N ASN A 991 -26.39 1.45 -5.92
CA ASN A 991 -27.78 1.16 -5.57
C ASN A 991 -28.55 2.36 -4.99
N ALA A 992 -27.94 3.54 -4.94
CA ALA A 992 -28.60 4.77 -4.52
C ALA A 992 -29.62 5.27 -5.56
N PHE A 993 -30.53 6.15 -5.13
CA PHE A 993 -31.57 6.77 -5.98
C PHE A 993 -32.55 5.77 -6.65
N MET A 994 -32.63 4.53 -6.16
CA MET A 994 -33.53 3.50 -6.72
C MET A 994 -34.94 3.52 -6.13
N GLY A 995 -35.13 4.05 -4.92
CA GLY A 995 -36.43 4.10 -4.28
C GLY A 995 -36.45 4.88 -2.96
N GLN A 996 -37.64 5.29 -2.52
CA GLN A 996 -37.85 6.11 -1.31
C GLN A 996 -37.81 5.30 -0.01
N ASN A 997 -36.85 4.39 0.07
CA ASN A 997 -36.59 3.51 1.20
C ASN A 997 -36.51 4.30 2.52
N ASN A 998 -37.08 3.74 3.60
CA ASN A 998 -36.81 4.22 4.96
C ASN A 998 -35.40 3.76 5.35
N THR A 999 -34.43 4.62 5.07
CA THR A 999 -33.02 4.40 5.41
C THR A 999 -32.67 5.01 6.76
N MET A 1000 -33.52 5.87 7.32
CA MET A 1000 -33.34 6.35 8.71
C MET A 1000 -33.43 5.17 9.69
N GLU A 1001 -34.48 4.34 9.60
CA GLU A 1001 -34.61 3.12 10.41
C GLU A 1001 -33.52 2.07 10.09
N PHE A 1002 -32.91 2.12 8.89
CA PHE A 1002 -31.87 1.17 8.51
C PHE A 1002 -30.50 1.53 9.11
N TYR A 1003 -30.06 2.78 8.96
CA TYR A 1003 -28.76 3.25 9.48
C TYR A 1003 -28.79 3.58 10.96
N ALA A 1004 -29.96 3.61 11.59
CA ALA A 1004 -30.11 3.81 13.03
C ALA A 1004 -30.97 2.72 13.67
N ASN A 1005 -30.83 1.47 13.19
CA ASN A 1005 -31.61 0.35 13.70
C ASN A 1005 -31.25 0.06 15.16
N ASP A 1006 -32.24 0.01 16.04
CA ASP A 1006 -32.11 -0.34 17.45
C ASP A 1006 -32.87 -1.63 17.80
N GLY A 1007 -33.35 -2.36 16.79
CA GLY A 1007 -34.03 -3.65 16.93
C GLY A 1007 -35.55 -3.55 17.18
N LEU A 1008 -36.13 -2.35 17.23
CA LEU A 1008 -37.56 -2.16 17.48
C LEU A 1008 -38.46 -2.70 16.35
N ASP A 1009 -37.96 -2.81 15.12
CA ASP A 1009 -38.73 -3.22 13.93
C ASP A 1009 -38.60 -4.71 13.56
N ASP A 1010 -37.69 -5.48 14.19
CA ASP A 1010 -37.45 -6.90 13.86
C ASP A 1010 -38.65 -7.82 14.17
N ALA A 1011 -39.52 -7.41 15.09
CA ALA A 1011 -40.74 -8.13 15.45
C ALA A 1011 -41.88 -7.98 14.42
N GLU A 1012 -41.91 -6.92 13.60
CA GLU A 1012 -43.04 -6.64 12.68
C GLU A 1012 -42.80 -7.05 11.22
N ARG A 1013 -41.56 -7.41 10.82
CA ARG A 1013 -41.21 -7.62 9.40
C ARG A 1013 -40.59 -8.96 9.01
N SER A 1014 -40.30 -9.85 9.96
CA SER A 1014 -39.78 -11.20 9.69
C SER A 1014 -40.72 -12.09 8.84
N ALA A 1015 -41.94 -11.63 8.48
CA ALA A 1015 -42.90 -12.39 7.67
C ALA A 1015 -42.91 -12.07 6.15
N ALA A 1016 -42.20 -11.05 5.64
CA ALA A 1016 -42.53 -10.50 4.30
C ALA A 1016 -41.48 -10.65 3.17
N THR A 1017 -40.18 -10.82 3.43
CA THR A 1017 -39.18 -10.82 2.34
C THR A 1017 -38.01 -11.75 2.65
N GLY A 1018 -38.14 -13.04 2.31
CA GLY A 1018 -37.12 -14.06 2.54
C GLY A 1018 -35.86 -13.94 1.68
N ILE A 1019 -35.11 -12.83 1.78
CA ILE A 1019 -33.83 -12.64 1.08
C ILE A 1019 -32.85 -11.91 2.03
N HIS A 1020 -31.68 -12.51 2.28
CA HIS A 1020 -30.37 -12.05 2.81
C HIS A 1020 -30.24 -10.83 3.77
N SER A 1021 -31.32 -10.27 4.31
CA SER A 1021 -31.36 -8.95 4.94
C SER A 1021 -31.36 -8.95 6.47
N ALA A 1022 -31.20 -10.12 7.11
CA ALA A 1022 -31.12 -10.22 8.57
C ALA A 1022 -29.75 -9.80 9.13
N PHE A 1023 -28.64 -10.10 8.42
CA PHE A 1023 -27.28 -9.85 8.92
C PHE A 1023 -26.91 -8.35 8.90
N HIS A 1024 -27.17 -7.66 7.79
CA HIS A 1024 -26.89 -6.22 7.61
C HIS A 1024 -27.80 -5.28 8.43
N ARG A 1025 -28.74 -5.83 9.21
CA ARG A 1025 -29.67 -5.08 10.07
C ARG A 1025 -29.48 -5.38 11.55
N SER A 1026 -28.49 -6.17 11.96
CA SER A 1026 -28.28 -6.39 13.39
C SER A 1026 -27.99 -5.05 14.08
N PRO A 1027 -28.66 -4.73 15.22
CA PRO A 1027 -28.42 -3.50 15.98
C PRO A 1027 -26.95 -3.28 16.38
N GLU A 1028 -26.12 -4.32 16.36
CA GLU A 1028 -24.68 -4.24 16.61
C GLU A 1028 -23.93 -3.34 15.62
N PHE A 1029 -24.32 -3.34 14.33
CA PHE A 1029 -23.65 -2.52 13.30
C PHE A 1029 -24.01 -1.03 13.38
N THR A 1030 -25.17 -0.72 13.95
CA THR A 1030 -25.70 0.64 14.12
C THR A 1030 -25.58 1.13 15.57
N ALA A 1031 -24.98 0.32 16.46
CA ALA A 1031 -24.89 0.60 17.89
C ALA A 1031 -24.21 1.96 18.18
N MET A 1032 -23.20 2.33 17.40
CA MET A 1032 -22.47 3.59 17.59
C MET A 1032 -23.38 4.82 17.40
N ILE A 1033 -24.11 4.91 16.28
CA ILE A 1033 -25.02 6.04 16.02
C ILE A 1033 -26.24 6.01 16.96
N VAL A 1034 -26.81 4.84 17.25
CA VAL A 1034 -27.94 4.70 18.18
C VAL A 1034 -27.56 5.15 19.58
N SER A 1035 -26.36 4.79 20.05
CA SER A 1035 -25.86 5.20 21.36
C SER A 1035 -25.62 6.70 21.41
N LEU A 1036 -25.01 7.28 20.36
CA LEU A 1036 -24.76 8.71 20.27
C LEU A 1036 -26.06 9.54 20.19
N PHE A 1037 -27.15 9.02 19.62
CA PHE A 1037 -28.45 9.72 19.64
C PHE A 1037 -29.04 9.94 21.04
N ARG A 1038 -28.54 9.24 22.06
CA ARG A 1038 -28.92 9.52 23.46
C ARG A 1038 -28.34 10.84 23.97
N ASN A 1039 -27.26 11.34 23.36
CA ASN A 1039 -26.69 12.64 23.68
C ASN A 1039 -27.46 13.77 22.99
N ASP A 1040 -27.86 14.79 23.75
CA ASP A 1040 -28.66 15.90 23.24
C ASP A 1040 -27.90 16.77 22.23
N GLU A 1041 -26.60 17.00 22.45
CA GLU A 1041 -25.75 17.78 21.55
C GLU A 1041 -25.54 17.05 20.23
N PHE A 1042 -25.20 15.76 20.27
CA PHE A 1042 -25.06 14.93 19.06
C PHE A 1042 -26.36 14.90 18.27
N ARG A 1043 -27.50 14.63 18.93
CA ARG A 1043 -28.80 14.53 18.28
C ARG A 1043 -29.22 15.86 17.65
N ALA A 1044 -29.07 16.98 18.37
CA ALA A 1044 -29.35 18.31 17.82
C ALA A 1044 -28.43 18.62 16.62
N THR A 1045 -27.13 18.32 16.74
CA THR A 1045 -26.16 18.51 15.65
C THR A 1045 -26.52 17.67 14.42
N PHE A 1046 -26.85 16.40 14.59
CA PHE A 1046 -27.30 15.53 13.49
C PHE A 1046 -28.55 16.10 12.80
N LEU A 1047 -29.59 16.45 13.57
CA LEU A 1047 -30.84 16.98 13.03
C LEU A 1047 -30.64 18.30 12.28
N ASN A 1048 -29.88 19.22 12.87
CA ASN A 1048 -29.60 20.53 12.29
C ASN A 1048 -28.70 20.43 11.05
N ARG A 1049 -27.64 19.61 11.09
CA ARG A 1049 -26.78 19.38 9.92
C ARG A 1049 -27.56 18.76 8.76
N PHE A 1050 -28.39 17.76 9.06
CA PHE A 1050 -29.23 17.13 8.04
C PHE A 1050 -30.24 18.13 7.47
N ALA A 1051 -30.91 18.93 8.30
CA ALA A 1051 -31.79 20.00 7.83
C ALA A 1051 -31.04 21.01 6.94
N GLY A 1052 -29.85 21.43 7.35
CA GLY A 1052 -28.98 22.31 6.57
C GLY A 1052 -28.67 21.77 5.17
N PHE A 1053 -28.26 20.50 5.07
CA PHE A 1053 -28.01 19.86 3.78
C PHE A 1053 -29.28 19.69 2.93
N LEU A 1054 -30.43 19.35 3.54
CA LEU A 1054 -31.72 19.28 2.84
C LEU A 1054 -32.19 20.64 2.30
N ASN A 1055 -31.72 21.74 2.88
CA ASN A 1055 -31.98 23.10 2.39
C ASN A 1055 -30.94 23.57 1.36
N THR A 1056 -29.81 22.88 1.21
CA THR A 1056 -28.67 23.32 0.39
C THR A 1056 -28.18 22.22 -0.56
N VAL A 1057 -27.16 21.45 -0.19
CA VAL A 1057 -26.47 20.43 -1.02
C VAL A 1057 -27.44 19.40 -1.62
N PHE A 1058 -28.47 19.02 -0.85
CA PHE A 1058 -29.51 18.06 -1.21
C PHE A 1058 -30.82 18.70 -1.64
N HIS A 1059 -30.83 20.03 -1.80
CA HIS A 1059 -31.97 20.73 -2.35
C HIS A 1059 -32.29 20.19 -3.76
N PRO A 1060 -33.57 19.99 -4.12
CA PRO A 1060 -33.96 19.39 -5.39
C PRO A 1060 -33.31 20.03 -6.62
N ASN A 1061 -33.22 21.35 -6.65
CA ASN A 1061 -32.62 22.08 -7.78
C ASN A 1061 -31.12 21.78 -7.92
N GLU A 1062 -30.39 21.72 -6.80
CA GLU A 1062 -28.94 21.46 -6.79
C GLU A 1062 -28.63 20.03 -7.23
N MET A 1063 -29.36 19.06 -6.67
CA MET A 1063 -29.17 17.65 -7.03
C MET A 1063 -29.57 17.39 -8.48
N ASN A 1064 -30.69 17.97 -8.95
CA ASN A 1064 -31.10 17.85 -10.34
C ASN A 1064 -30.12 18.54 -11.29
N ALA A 1065 -29.55 19.69 -10.93
CA ALA A 1065 -28.52 20.35 -11.72
C ALA A 1065 -27.25 19.50 -11.83
N ALA A 1066 -26.82 18.83 -10.75
CA ALA A 1066 -25.69 17.91 -10.77
C ALA A 1066 -25.97 16.69 -11.68
N ILE A 1067 -27.18 16.11 -11.61
CA ILE A 1067 -27.61 15.03 -12.50
C ILE A 1067 -27.63 15.49 -13.96
N ASP A 1068 -28.18 16.68 -14.24
CA ASP A 1068 -28.26 17.24 -15.60
C ASP A 1068 -26.86 17.55 -16.17
N ALA A 1069 -25.94 18.07 -15.37
CA ALA A 1069 -24.57 18.32 -15.78
C ALA A 1069 -23.83 17.03 -16.15
N ALA A 1070 -24.00 15.96 -15.37
CA ALA A 1070 -23.42 14.66 -15.68
C ALA A 1070 -24.06 14.02 -16.91
N ALA A 1071 -25.39 14.09 -17.04
CA ALA A 1071 -26.11 13.60 -18.20
C ALA A 1071 -25.67 14.32 -19.48
N ALA A 1072 -25.46 15.64 -19.44
CA ALA A 1072 -25.00 16.41 -20.59
C ALA A 1072 -23.61 16.00 -21.11
N LEU A 1073 -22.73 15.50 -20.23
CA LEU A 1073 -21.43 14.95 -20.61
C LEU A 1073 -21.54 13.54 -21.17
N LEU A 1074 -22.43 12.71 -20.63
CA LEU A 1074 -22.52 11.28 -20.98
C LEU A 1074 -23.36 11.05 -22.23
N GLU A 1075 -24.49 11.75 -22.36
CA GLU A 1075 -25.50 11.52 -23.40
C GLU A 1075 -24.94 11.50 -24.84
N PRO A 1076 -24.00 12.39 -25.24
CA PRO A 1076 -23.43 12.36 -26.58
C PRO A 1076 -22.68 11.05 -26.91
N GLU A 1077 -22.05 10.42 -25.91
CA GLU A 1077 -21.25 9.21 -26.08
C GLU A 1077 -22.05 7.92 -25.80
N MET A 1078 -23.22 8.03 -25.16
CA MET A 1078 -24.05 6.87 -24.79
C MET A 1078 -24.47 6.00 -25.98
N PRO A 1079 -24.84 6.52 -27.17
CA PRO A 1079 -25.20 5.67 -28.31
C PRO A 1079 -24.10 4.67 -28.67
N GLU A 1080 -22.86 5.14 -28.75
CA GLU A 1080 -21.71 4.28 -29.09
C GLU A 1080 -21.33 3.35 -27.93
N HIS A 1081 -21.46 3.82 -26.69
CA HIS A 1081 -21.33 2.95 -25.51
C HIS A 1081 -22.30 1.76 -25.56
N ILE A 1082 -23.56 2.03 -25.89
CA ILE A 1082 -24.62 1.02 -26.00
C ILE A 1082 -24.35 0.10 -27.18
N GLU A 1083 -23.91 0.61 -28.32
CA GLU A 1083 -23.55 -0.21 -29.47
C GLU A 1083 -22.39 -1.18 -29.16
N ARG A 1084 -21.42 -0.73 -28.37
CA ARG A 1084 -20.27 -1.55 -27.97
C ARG A 1084 -20.64 -2.64 -26.96
N TRP A 1085 -21.47 -2.32 -25.96
CA TRP A 1085 -21.71 -3.20 -24.80
C TRP A 1085 -23.11 -3.81 -24.75
N GLY A 1086 -24.07 -3.26 -25.50
CA GLY A 1086 -25.50 -3.55 -25.39
C GLY A 1086 -26.12 -3.16 -24.04
N TYR A 1087 -25.46 -2.24 -23.32
CA TYR A 1087 -25.86 -1.70 -22.03
C TYR A 1087 -25.66 -0.18 -22.00
N PRO A 1088 -26.54 0.57 -21.33
CA PRO A 1088 -27.91 0.19 -21.00
C PRO A 1088 -28.69 -0.25 -22.26
N VAL A 1089 -29.82 -0.93 -22.08
CA VAL A 1089 -30.52 -1.60 -23.21
C VAL A 1089 -30.98 -0.66 -24.34
N SER A 1090 -31.09 0.64 -24.09
CA SER A 1090 -31.28 1.67 -25.11
C SER A 1090 -31.02 3.06 -24.54
N LEU A 1091 -30.81 4.04 -25.41
CA LEU A 1091 -30.70 5.45 -25.02
C LEU A 1091 -31.99 5.96 -24.35
N ALA A 1092 -33.16 5.50 -24.81
CA ALA A 1092 -34.44 5.84 -24.21
C ALA A 1092 -34.55 5.31 -22.76
N PHE A 1093 -34.10 4.09 -22.52
CA PHE A 1093 -34.04 3.53 -21.17
C PHE A 1093 -33.06 4.29 -20.29
N TRP A 1094 -31.88 4.65 -20.80
CA TRP A 1094 -30.91 5.48 -20.08
C TRP A 1094 -31.53 6.82 -19.66
N ARG A 1095 -32.18 7.55 -20.59
CA ARG A 1095 -32.89 8.80 -20.29
C ARG A 1095 -33.97 8.63 -19.22
N GLU A 1096 -34.69 7.50 -19.22
CA GLU A 1096 -35.67 7.20 -18.17
C GLU A 1096 -35.00 6.95 -16.80
N GLN A 1097 -33.81 6.34 -16.75
CA GLN A 1097 -33.05 6.24 -15.51
C GLN A 1097 -32.69 7.64 -14.97
N ILE A 1098 -32.28 8.57 -15.84
CA ILE A 1098 -31.98 9.96 -15.45
C ILE A 1098 -33.23 10.63 -14.88
N ALA A 1099 -34.37 10.49 -15.57
CA ALA A 1099 -35.64 11.00 -15.09
C ALA A 1099 -36.04 10.40 -13.73
N SER A 1100 -35.76 9.11 -13.52
CA SER A 1100 -35.99 8.43 -12.25
C SER A 1100 -35.15 9.00 -11.11
N HIS A 1101 -33.86 9.26 -11.33
CA HIS A 1101 -32.98 9.90 -10.35
C HIS A 1101 -33.47 11.29 -9.98
N LYS A 1102 -33.91 12.08 -10.96
CA LYS A 1102 -34.47 13.42 -10.71
C LYS A 1102 -35.76 13.37 -9.90
N ARG A 1103 -36.64 12.40 -10.17
CA ARG A 1103 -37.85 12.17 -9.36
C ARG A 1103 -37.51 11.76 -7.93
N PHE A 1104 -36.49 10.92 -7.75
CA PHE A 1104 -35.98 10.58 -6.43
C PHE A 1104 -35.52 11.83 -5.68
N ALA A 1105 -34.60 12.59 -6.27
CA ALA A 1105 -34.02 13.80 -5.68
C ALA A 1105 -35.08 14.86 -5.34
N ALA A 1106 -36.08 15.03 -6.21
CA ALA A 1106 -37.18 15.97 -5.98
C ALA A 1106 -38.06 15.62 -4.77
N ALA A 1107 -38.35 14.33 -4.58
CA ALA A 1107 -39.19 13.88 -3.47
C ALA A 1107 -38.41 13.67 -2.15
N ARG A 1108 -37.10 13.39 -2.24
CA ARG A 1108 -36.31 12.89 -1.10
C ARG A 1108 -36.30 13.80 0.12
N PRO A 1109 -36.14 15.14 0.03
CA PRO A 1109 -36.13 16.00 1.21
C PRO A 1109 -37.41 15.95 2.05
N GLY A 1110 -38.57 15.84 1.39
CA GLY A 1110 -39.86 15.69 2.10
C GLY A 1110 -40.00 14.31 2.74
N VAL A 1111 -39.58 13.26 2.04
CA VAL A 1111 -39.57 11.89 2.58
C VAL A 1111 -38.65 11.79 3.80
N GLN A 1112 -37.45 12.36 3.71
CA GLN A 1112 -36.43 12.26 4.75
C GLN A 1112 -36.85 12.98 6.05
N ARG A 1113 -37.44 14.18 5.93
CA ARG A 1113 -37.99 14.90 7.10
C ARG A 1113 -39.03 14.07 7.83
N ARG A 1114 -39.97 13.45 7.09
CA ARG A 1114 -40.99 12.57 7.69
C ARG A 1114 -40.37 11.36 8.38
N GLN A 1115 -39.46 10.65 7.71
CA GLN A 1115 -38.81 9.46 8.27
C GLN A 1115 -38.01 9.77 9.53
N ILE A 1116 -37.34 10.92 9.59
CA ILE A 1116 -36.64 11.40 10.80
C ILE A 1116 -37.64 11.69 11.93
N ILE A 1117 -38.71 12.44 11.65
CA ILE A 1117 -39.75 12.75 12.64
C ILE A 1117 -40.38 11.47 13.20
N GLU A 1118 -40.73 10.53 12.32
CA GLU A 1118 -41.30 9.23 12.69
C GLU A 1118 -40.32 8.44 13.56
N TYR A 1119 -39.05 8.32 13.14
CA TYR A 1119 -38.01 7.60 13.87
C TYR A 1119 -37.86 8.08 15.32
N PHE A 1120 -37.68 9.40 15.50
CA PHE A 1120 -37.45 9.99 16.83
C PHE A 1120 -38.74 10.03 17.67
N SER A 1121 -39.89 10.34 17.07
CA SER A 1121 -41.17 10.38 17.80
C SER A 1121 -41.57 9.01 18.35
N ARG A 1122 -41.36 7.92 17.57
CA ARG A 1122 -41.60 6.55 18.03
C ARG A 1122 -40.76 6.18 19.26
N ARG A 1123 -39.59 6.81 19.41
CA ARG A 1123 -38.63 6.60 20.50
C ARG A 1123 -38.82 7.57 21.67
N GLY A 1124 -39.94 8.29 21.69
CA GLY A 1124 -40.34 9.17 22.79
C GLY A 1124 -39.67 10.54 22.79
N TRP A 1125 -38.96 10.90 21.73
CA TRP A 1125 -38.36 12.24 21.59
C TRP A 1125 -39.41 13.26 21.13
N ASP A 1126 -39.39 14.44 21.73
CA ASP A 1126 -40.31 15.54 21.40
C ASP A 1126 -39.92 16.24 20.09
N LEU A 1127 -40.27 15.62 18.96
CA LEU A 1127 -39.99 16.10 17.61
C LEU A 1127 -41.29 16.20 16.79
N PRO A 1128 -42.19 17.15 17.08
CA PRO A 1128 -43.58 17.13 16.58
C PRO A 1128 -43.72 17.47 15.09
N GLY A 1129 -42.68 17.99 14.43
CA GLY A 1129 -42.77 18.44 13.06
C GLY A 1129 -41.57 19.27 12.60
N THR A 1130 -41.83 20.18 11.67
CA THR A 1130 -40.88 21.15 11.14
C THR A 1130 -41.44 22.57 11.17
N PHE A 1131 -40.56 23.56 11.17
CA PHE A 1131 -40.92 24.97 10.98
C PHE A 1131 -40.05 25.62 9.90
N GLU A 1132 -40.50 26.75 9.36
CA GLU A 1132 -39.72 27.56 8.42
C GLU A 1132 -38.99 28.67 9.17
N LEU A 1133 -37.69 28.81 8.92
CA LEU A 1133 -36.89 29.92 9.42
C LEU A 1133 -36.52 30.82 8.24
N THR A 1134 -37.06 32.04 8.23
CA THR A 1134 -36.65 33.09 7.29
C THR A 1134 -35.57 33.94 7.94
N VAL A 1135 -34.37 33.92 7.35
CA VAL A 1135 -33.25 34.78 7.72
C VAL A 1135 -33.12 35.92 6.74
N GLU A 1136 -33.04 37.14 7.26
CA GLU A 1136 -32.84 38.35 6.48
C GLU A 1136 -31.51 39.02 6.82
N ASN A 1137 -30.88 39.57 5.79
CA ASN A 1137 -29.69 40.38 5.90
C ASN A 1137 -29.90 41.64 5.06
N GLU A 1138 -30.27 42.73 5.72
CA GLU A 1138 -30.54 44.02 5.07
C GLU A 1138 -29.27 44.63 4.45
N GLN A 1139 -28.08 44.10 4.79
CA GLN A 1139 -26.78 44.57 4.33
C GLN A 1139 -25.85 43.40 3.95
N PRO A 1140 -26.07 42.72 2.81
CA PRO A 1140 -25.28 41.55 2.40
C PRO A 1140 -23.78 41.85 2.22
N ASP A 1141 -23.41 43.08 1.87
CA ASP A 1141 -22.01 43.51 1.79
C ASP A 1141 -21.34 43.66 3.18
N GLY A 1142 -22.16 43.76 4.24
CA GLY A 1142 -21.71 43.98 5.61
C GLY A 1142 -21.36 42.70 6.37
N GLY A 1143 -21.63 41.52 5.81
CA GLY A 1143 -21.43 40.22 6.43
C GLY A 1143 -22.50 39.23 6.00
N PHE A 1144 -22.50 38.06 6.61
CA PHE A 1144 -23.50 37.02 6.36
C PHE A 1144 -24.00 36.40 7.66
N VAL A 1145 -25.10 35.66 7.58
CA VAL A 1145 -25.62 34.86 8.69
C VAL A 1145 -25.27 33.40 8.45
N ARG A 1146 -24.62 32.78 9.43
CA ARG A 1146 -24.43 31.33 9.50
C ARG A 1146 -25.60 30.74 10.29
N VAL A 1147 -26.37 29.87 9.65
CA VAL A 1147 -27.44 29.07 10.27
C VAL A 1147 -26.92 27.64 10.37
N GLU A 1148 -26.42 27.27 11.54
CA GLU A 1148 -25.72 26.02 11.79
C GLU A 1148 -24.58 25.76 10.79
N ASN A 1149 -24.72 24.78 9.89
CA ASN A 1149 -23.76 24.44 8.84
C ASN A 1149 -24.01 25.17 7.51
N VAL A 1150 -24.97 26.09 7.45
CA VAL A 1150 -25.31 26.84 6.24
C VAL A 1150 -24.86 28.29 6.36
N ASP A 1151 -23.96 28.71 5.48
CA ASP A 1151 -23.61 30.12 5.34
C ASP A 1151 -24.54 30.78 4.33
N VAL A 1152 -25.35 31.74 4.76
CA VAL A 1152 -26.31 32.40 3.86
C VAL A 1152 -25.58 33.41 2.96
N ARG A 1153 -25.04 32.92 1.84
CA ARG A 1153 -24.21 33.65 0.87
C ARG A 1153 -24.53 33.22 -0.57
N ASP A 1154 -24.19 34.07 -1.55
CA ASP A 1154 -24.44 33.83 -2.98
C ASP A 1154 -23.80 32.53 -3.50
N GLU A 1155 -22.63 32.15 -2.98
CA GLU A 1155 -21.89 30.95 -3.38
C GLU A 1155 -22.41 29.64 -2.75
N THR A 1156 -23.36 29.72 -1.81
CA THR A 1156 -23.84 28.53 -1.10
C THR A 1156 -24.95 27.83 -1.90
N PRO A 1157 -24.83 26.51 -2.19
CA PRO A 1157 -25.82 25.77 -2.96
C PRO A 1157 -27.24 25.94 -2.40
N GLY A 1158 -28.22 26.15 -3.28
CA GLY A 1158 -29.63 26.33 -2.89
C GLY A 1158 -30.01 27.73 -2.38
N ILE A 1159 -29.08 28.70 -2.37
CA ILE A 1159 -29.35 30.09 -1.96
C ILE A 1159 -29.35 31.00 -3.17
N ALA A 1160 -30.53 31.51 -3.54
CA ALA A 1160 -30.69 32.41 -4.68
C ALA A 1160 -30.61 33.91 -4.31
N ASP A 1161 -30.91 34.26 -3.06
CA ASP A 1161 -30.83 35.64 -2.55
C ASP A 1161 -30.38 35.61 -1.07
N PRO A 1162 -29.14 36.04 -0.76
CA PRO A 1162 -28.62 36.05 0.60
C PRO A 1162 -29.23 37.17 1.47
N ARG A 1163 -29.96 38.12 0.88
CA ARG A 1163 -30.69 39.14 1.64
C ARG A 1163 -31.90 38.56 2.35
N ARG A 1164 -32.47 37.49 1.81
CA ARG A 1164 -33.63 36.82 2.38
C ARG A 1164 -33.67 35.36 1.95
N TRP A 1165 -33.37 34.48 2.89
CA TRP A 1165 -33.37 33.04 2.68
C TRP A 1165 -34.30 32.35 3.67
N THR A 1166 -35.05 31.35 3.21
CA THR A 1166 -35.92 30.52 4.07
C THR A 1166 -35.48 29.07 4.02
N GLY A 1167 -35.20 28.50 5.19
CA GLY A 1167 -34.90 27.07 5.35
C GLY A 1167 -35.97 26.36 6.17
N VAL A 1168 -36.15 25.06 5.96
CA VAL A 1168 -37.04 24.21 6.76
C VAL A 1168 -36.22 23.44 7.80
N TRP A 1169 -36.57 23.59 9.07
CA TRP A 1169 -35.86 23.03 10.23
C TRP A 1169 -36.80 22.19 11.10
N PHE A 1170 -36.25 21.34 11.95
CA PHE A 1170 -37.06 20.50 12.85
C PHE A 1170 -37.56 21.31 14.05
N SER A 1171 -38.85 21.19 14.37
CA SER A 1171 -39.47 21.91 15.48
C SER A 1171 -38.87 21.50 16.81
N ARG A 1172 -38.75 22.44 17.75
CA ARG A 1172 -38.22 22.24 19.11
C ARG A 1172 -36.76 21.79 19.21
N VAL A 1173 -36.02 21.75 18.09
CA VAL A 1173 -34.57 21.60 18.08
C VAL A 1173 -33.96 23.00 18.02
N PRO A 1174 -33.12 23.41 18.99
CA PRO A 1174 -32.48 24.72 18.96
C PRO A 1174 -31.58 24.88 17.73
N VAL A 1175 -31.82 25.90 16.91
CA VAL A 1175 -31.02 26.23 15.71
C VAL A 1175 -30.11 27.41 16.03
N ARG A 1176 -28.80 27.23 15.86
CA ARG A 1176 -27.79 28.27 16.09
C ARG A 1176 -27.67 29.21 14.90
N LEU A 1177 -27.89 30.50 15.14
CA LEU A 1177 -27.63 31.58 14.18
C LEU A 1177 -26.43 32.38 14.66
N THR A 1178 -25.46 32.64 13.77
CA THR A 1178 -24.29 33.46 14.05
C THR A 1178 -24.13 34.53 12.99
N ALA A 1179 -24.07 35.79 13.41
CA ALA A 1179 -23.74 36.90 12.52
C ALA A 1179 -22.22 36.96 12.29
N VAL A 1180 -21.80 36.93 11.03
CA VAL A 1180 -20.39 36.97 10.61
C VAL A 1180 -20.13 38.26 9.84
N PRO A 1181 -19.61 39.32 10.49
CA PRO A 1181 -19.35 40.59 9.82
C PRO A 1181 -18.25 40.46 8.76
N ALA A 1182 -18.43 41.16 7.65
CA ALA A 1182 -17.38 41.37 6.67
C ALA A 1182 -16.30 42.33 7.21
N ARG A 1183 -15.13 42.33 6.55
CA ARG A 1183 -14.05 43.27 6.90
C ARG A 1183 -14.55 44.72 6.76
N GLY A 1184 -14.33 45.54 7.79
CA GLY A 1184 -14.79 46.93 7.83
C GLY A 1184 -16.25 47.09 8.29
N TYR A 1185 -16.89 46.03 8.77
CA TYR A 1185 -18.23 46.07 9.35
C TYR A 1185 -18.23 45.44 10.74
N ARG A 1186 -19.23 45.80 11.54
CA ARG A 1186 -19.56 45.17 12.82
C ARG A 1186 -21.01 44.73 12.81
N PHE A 1187 -21.31 43.68 13.57
CA PHE A 1187 -22.68 43.30 13.86
C PHE A 1187 -23.31 44.30 14.84
N SER A 1188 -24.51 44.79 14.54
CA SER A 1188 -25.22 45.80 15.36
C SER A 1188 -26.48 45.28 16.06
N GLY A 1189 -26.98 44.10 15.67
CA GLY A 1189 -28.03 43.40 16.41
C GLY A 1189 -28.95 42.55 15.54
N TRP A 1190 -29.75 41.71 16.20
CA TRP A 1190 -30.84 40.93 15.62
C TRP A 1190 -32.18 41.66 15.79
N THR A 1191 -33.08 41.50 14.83
CA THR A 1191 -34.47 41.95 14.90
C THR A 1191 -35.42 40.89 14.36
N GLY A 1192 -36.72 40.97 14.68
CA GLY A 1192 -37.72 39.97 14.27
C GLY A 1192 -38.29 39.19 15.46
N ASP A 1193 -38.64 37.94 15.20
CA ASP A 1193 -39.28 37.02 16.14
C ASP A 1193 -38.27 36.42 17.13
N LEU A 1194 -37.66 37.27 17.97
CA LEU A 1194 -36.70 36.85 19.01
C LEU A 1194 -36.89 37.64 20.32
N ASP A 1195 -36.41 37.07 21.42
CA ASP A 1195 -36.43 37.72 22.73
C ASP A 1195 -35.49 38.94 22.76
N ALA A 1196 -35.94 40.03 23.37
CA ALA A 1196 -35.18 41.29 23.42
C ALA A 1196 -33.80 41.15 24.09
N ALA A 1197 -33.61 40.14 24.95
CA ALA A 1197 -32.35 39.83 25.60
C ALA A 1197 -31.28 39.29 24.62
N ASP A 1198 -31.69 38.65 23.54
CA ASP A 1198 -30.81 38.01 22.56
C ASP A 1198 -30.43 38.96 21.41
N ALA A 1199 -31.09 40.10 21.30
CA ALA A 1199 -30.94 41.05 20.20
C ALA A 1199 -29.50 41.58 20.03
N ALA A 1200 -28.69 41.62 21.09
CA ALA A 1200 -27.32 42.11 21.04
C ALA A 1200 -26.26 41.00 20.90
N ALA A 1201 -26.61 39.73 21.09
CA ALA A 1201 -25.66 38.63 21.05
C ALA A 1201 -25.27 38.27 19.61
N ARG A 1202 -23.97 38.08 19.35
CA ARG A 1202 -23.51 37.70 17.99
C ARG A 1202 -24.02 36.33 17.55
N THR A 1203 -24.23 35.43 18.50
CA THR A 1203 -24.79 34.10 18.28
C THR A 1203 -26.03 33.94 19.15
N ILE A 1204 -27.12 33.46 18.54
CA ILE A 1204 -28.41 33.20 19.20
C ILE A 1204 -28.87 31.77 18.90
N LEU A 1205 -29.75 31.24 19.76
CA LEU A 1205 -30.42 29.96 19.55
C LEU A 1205 -31.90 30.21 19.28
N VAL A 1206 -32.43 29.58 18.25
CA VAL A 1206 -33.83 29.73 17.84
C VAL A 1206 -34.54 28.40 18.00
N THR A 1207 -35.52 28.36 18.88
CA THR A 1207 -36.36 27.17 19.11
C THR A 1207 -37.81 27.54 18.82
N ALA A 1208 -38.39 26.96 17.77
CA ALA A 1208 -39.74 27.29 17.34
C ALA A 1208 -40.54 26.05 16.91
N ASP A 1209 -41.85 26.21 16.88
CA ASP A 1209 -42.84 25.25 16.37
C ASP A 1209 -43.64 25.79 15.18
N SER A 1210 -43.43 27.07 14.83
CA SER A 1210 -44.12 27.80 13.76
C SER A 1210 -43.14 28.68 13.00
N SER A 1211 -43.54 29.14 11.81
CA SER A 1211 -42.67 29.94 10.94
C SER A 1211 -42.14 31.17 11.67
N THR A 1212 -40.83 31.35 11.63
CA THR A 1212 -40.08 32.35 12.41
C THR A 1212 -39.25 33.21 11.47
N ARG A 1213 -39.23 34.53 11.67
CA ARG A 1213 -38.46 35.48 10.88
C ARG A 1213 -37.44 36.23 11.73
N ILE A 1214 -36.18 36.19 11.33
CA ILE A 1214 -35.07 36.85 12.03
C ILE A 1214 -34.21 37.63 11.03
N ALA A 1215 -33.84 38.86 11.37
CA ALA A 1215 -33.01 39.73 10.54
C ALA A 1215 -31.72 40.14 11.28
N ALA A 1216 -30.58 39.96 10.63
CA ALA A 1216 -29.28 40.47 11.07
C ALA A 1216 -29.04 41.88 10.55
N ARG A 1217 -28.46 42.73 11.39
CA ARG A 1217 -27.97 44.05 10.98
C ARG A 1217 -26.46 44.16 11.16
N PHE A 1218 -25.83 44.69 10.11
CA PHE A 1218 -24.44 45.08 10.11
C PHE A 1218 -24.35 46.60 10.03
N GLU A 1219 -23.22 47.16 10.43
CA GLU A 1219 -22.93 48.59 10.31
C GLU A 1219 -21.46 48.73 9.91
N ARG A 1220 -21.20 49.66 8.99
CA ARG A 1220 -19.83 49.97 8.58
C ARG A 1220 -19.08 50.60 9.75
N VAL A 1221 -17.86 50.15 9.99
CA VAL A 1221 -16.94 50.73 10.96
C VAL A 1221 -15.96 51.61 10.18
N GLU A 1222 -15.83 52.87 10.60
CA GLU A 1222 -14.87 53.82 9.99
C GLU A 1222 -13.41 53.42 10.20
#